data_AF-A0A3C2CWW3-F1
#
_entry.id   AF-A0A3C2CWW3-F1
#
_cell.length_a   1.000
_cell.length_b   1.000
_cell.length_c   1.000
_cell.angle_alpha   90.00
_cell.angle_beta   90.00
_cell.angle_gamma   90.00
#
_symmetry.space_group_name_H-M   'P 1'
#
loop_
_entity.id
_entity.type
_entity.pdbx_description
1 polymer ?
#
loop_
_entity_poly.entity_id
_entity_poly.type
_entity_poly.pdbx_seq_one_letter_code
_entity_poly.pdbx_strand_id
1 'polypeptide(L)'
;MKLKVILFVLLFSALGLAERSFAEGTVTRLSGNDRFDVSVEVSKKGWANGSEKVYIANYKAFADALSVTPLAYKDDAPVLLTQAEMLTDKSKREIERLKPKQVILVGGPASISNNIKNAIEQMGIATSRISGQDRFEVAANISKALGPSDTAIIANGLKFPDALSIAPYAARGNHPILLTVQNRLPDVTMKAMEGRTRTIVVGGEGSVGSKVYNSLPGRIRINGKDRFEVSANVVKNLNLATNRIFISTGLTFADALTGSVLAAKQGAPMLLTMPSYLPEPIKKTLLPGNAGSITVLGGPASVQPAVSANLYPIKNNHSIEGYADKLSYFPGETLDIMVHSPQSLFSIDFIRYGDEEKTISSIKNIKGAVQNYFTDSYKEGALWDTSYKFSIPTNWSTGMYAAKVYDGNNSFFITFIVKEKSPNFSDIGVLASTNTWEAYNSWGGKSLYSYNVVNGVKKYNEIVSFKRPNPGADPSGDAGHLANGEKHILGWLERNNHEYSMITDNDVHENPMLLGKFKTIIVSTHSEYWSTRMYDGLQNYLKNGGNVLYLSGNGIYWKVALKGDKMEAKKDGGRHTFTGEPGGLFYRIGKPETALVGVGYRSTGFSVPAPYKVTNPSHWIFANTGISKGDLIGVRGLNTINNSTGGASGWETDQVDQSTPKNAIILAQGTNLVGAGADMIYYDHPGGGGVFSTGSITFGGSLAVDEKLTRIVDNVLRNFLTR
;
A
#
# COMPACT_ATOMS: atom_id res chain seq x y z
N MET A 1 17.05 58.02 -5.61
CA MET A 1 17.49 57.18 -4.47
C MET A 1 17.31 55.71 -4.90
N LYS A 2 18.40 55.01 -5.21
CA LYS A 2 18.37 53.68 -5.86
C LYS A 2 18.24 52.57 -4.82
N LEU A 3 17.25 51.70 -5.01
CA LEU A 3 17.03 50.44 -4.29
C LEU A 3 18.25 49.51 -4.45
N LYS A 4 18.80 49.01 -3.34
CA LYS A 4 19.72 47.86 -3.33
C LYS A 4 18.94 46.63 -2.84
N VAL A 5 18.72 45.71 -3.76
CA VAL A 5 18.25 44.34 -3.49
C VAL A 5 19.45 43.58 -2.90
N ILE A 6 19.33 43.10 -1.66
CA ILE A 6 20.32 42.21 -1.03
C ILE A 6 19.86 40.77 -1.28
N LEU A 7 20.62 40.08 -2.13
CA LEU A 7 20.50 38.67 -2.43
C LEU A 7 21.22 37.89 -1.32
N PHE A 8 20.47 37.17 -0.47
CA PHE A 8 21.06 36.24 0.50
C PHE A 8 21.45 34.95 -0.24
N VAL A 9 22.74 34.79 -0.52
CA VAL A 9 23.35 33.53 -0.96
C VAL A 9 23.76 32.77 0.31
N LEU A 10 23.01 31.71 0.63
CA LEU A 10 23.40 30.74 1.66
C LEU A 10 24.53 29.87 1.11
N LEU A 11 25.78 30.20 1.47
CA LEU A 11 26.93 29.30 1.33
C LEU A 11 26.80 28.16 2.34
N PHE A 12 26.50 26.95 1.86
CA PHE A 12 26.71 25.73 2.63
C PHE A 12 28.19 25.36 2.61
N SER A 13 28.88 25.55 3.73
CA SER A 13 30.21 25.00 3.98
C SER A 13 30.10 23.50 4.25
N ALA A 14 30.51 22.70 3.26
CA ALA A 14 30.63 21.25 3.37
C ALA A 14 31.82 20.89 4.28
N LEU A 15 31.57 20.70 5.58
CA LEU A 15 32.46 19.95 6.46
C LEU A 15 32.19 18.46 6.23
N GLY A 16 33.08 17.83 5.48
CA GLY A 16 33.09 16.39 5.24
C GLY A 16 33.35 15.62 6.54
N LEU A 17 32.27 15.24 7.21
CA LEU A 17 32.28 14.07 8.08
C LEU A 17 32.26 12.85 7.15
N ALA A 18 33.31 12.03 7.22
CA ALA A 18 33.34 10.75 6.56
C ALA A 18 32.17 9.90 7.11
N GLU A 19 31.08 9.84 6.35
CA GLU A 19 30.02 8.87 6.58
C GLU A 19 30.65 7.49 6.52
N ARG A 20 30.57 6.74 7.62
CA ARG A 20 30.78 5.30 7.57
C ARG A 20 29.63 4.74 6.73
N SER A 21 29.88 4.59 5.44
CA SER A 21 29.07 3.80 4.51
C SER A 21 28.91 2.39 5.09
N PHE A 22 27.76 2.12 5.72
CA PHE A 22 27.33 0.75 5.94
C PHE A 22 27.08 0.15 4.55
N ALA A 23 27.70 -0.99 4.25
CA ALA A 23 27.57 -1.63 2.95
C ALA A 23 26.09 -1.83 2.61
N GLU A 24 25.57 -1.06 1.65
CA GLU A 24 24.29 -1.35 1.02
C GLU A 24 24.35 -2.79 0.50
N GLY A 25 23.35 -3.60 0.86
CA GLY A 25 23.33 -5.01 0.47
C GLY A 25 23.43 -5.14 -1.06
N THR A 26 24.04 -6.23 -1.53
CA THR A 26 24.35 -6.39 -2.96
C THR A 26 23.30 -7.24 -3.67
N VAL A 27 22.69 -6.71 -4.74
CA VAL A 27 21.85 -7.50 -5.66
C VAL A 27 22.74 -8.03 -6.79
N THR A 28 22.89 -9.36 -6.87
CA THR A 28 23.54 -10.03 -8.01
C THR A 28 22.48 -10.70 -8.86
N ARG A 29 22.59 -10.62 -10.19
CA ARG A 29 21.71 -11.36 -11.11
C ARG A 29 22.48 -12.45 -11.83
N LEU A 30 21.95 -13.67 -11.81
CA LEU A 30 22.38 -14.78 -12.65
C LEU A 30 21.36 -14.92 -13.80
N SER A 31 21.73 -14.42 -14.98
CA SER A 31 20.84 -14.31 -16.13
C SER A 31 21.53 -14.71 -17.42
N GLY A 32 20.72 -14.97 -18.45
CA GLY A 32 21.15 -14.94 -19.85
C GLY A 32 19.96 -14.78 -20.77
N ASN A 33 20.14 -15.12 -22.06
CA ASN A 33 19.10 -14.93 -23.08
C ASN A 33 17.94 -15.91 -22.90
N ASP A 34 18.21 -17.07 -22.31
CA ASP A 34 17.22 -18.07 -21.97
C ASP A 34 17.59 -18.82 -20.68
N ARG A 35 16.73 -19.76 -20.28
CA ARG A 35 16.92 -20.61 -19.09
C ARG A 35 18.15 -21.52 -19.15
N PHE A 36 18.63 -21.87 -20.35
CA PHE A 36 19.84 -22.69 -20.49
C PHE A 36 21.05 -21.84 -20.09
N ASP A 37 21.13 -20.60 -20.54
CA ASP A 37 22.16 -19.66 -20.08
C ASP A 37 22.10 -19.44 -18.57
N VAL A 38 20.89 -19.27 -18.00
CA VAL A 38 20.72 -19.15 -16.54
C VAL A 38 21.32 -20.34 -15.81
N SER A 39 21.05 -21.58 -16.29
CA SER A 39 21.62 -22.79 -15.71
C SER A 39 23.16 -22.84 -15.80
N VAL A 40 23.73 -22.34 -16.90
CA VAL A 40 25.17 -22.24 -17.11
C VAL A 40 25.80 -21.20 -16.16
N GLU A 41 25.20 -20.02 -16.02
CA GLU A 41 25.73 -18.98 -15.12
C GLU A 41 25.64 -19.37 -13.64
N VAL A 42 24.57 -20.07 -13.25
CA VAL A 42 24.49 -20.71 -11.93
C VAL A 42 25.61 -21.73 -11.74
N SER A 43 25.84 -22.57 -12.75
CA SER A 43 26.91 -23.58 -12.73
C SER A 43 28.30 -22.96 -12.59
N LYS A 44 28.63 -21.95 -13.40
CA LYS A 44 29.90 -21.20 -13.28
C LYS A 44 30.09 -20.58 -11.90
N LYS A 45 29.01 -20.06 -11.30
CA LYS A 45 29.07 -19.44 -9.97
C LYS A 45 29.30 -20.46 -8.85
N GLY A 46 28.66 -21.63 -8.93
CA GLY A 46 28.75 -22.66 -7.88
C GLY A 46 29.92 -23.64 -8.03
N TRP A 47 30.37 -23.87 -9.27
CA TRP A 47 31.31 -24.92 -9.68
C TRP A 47 32.35 -24.36 -10.66
N ALA A 48 32.99 -23.26 -10.28
CA ALA A 48 34.02 -22.60 -11.08
C ALA A 48 35.18 -23.54 -11.43
N ASN A 49 35.53 -24.46 -10.52
CA ASN A 49 36.65 -25.39 -10.66
C ASN A 49 36.25 -26.77 -11.23
N GLY A 50 35.04 -26.91 -11.76
CA GLY A 50 34.50 -28.17 -12.24
C GLY A 50 33.59 -28.87 -11.23
N SER A 51 33.03 -30.02 -11.64
CA SER A 51 32.19 -30.87 -10.78
C SER A 51 32.32 -32.33 -11.22
N GLU A 52 32.39 -33.26 -10.27
CA GLU A 52 32.51 -34.70 -10.58
C GLU A 52 31.26 -35.28 -11.26
N LYS A 53 30.09 -34.69 -10.95
CA LYS A 53 28.79 -35.11 -11.47
C LYS A 53 28.02 -33.92 -12.03
N VAL A 54 27.18 -34.16 -13.04
CA VAL A 54 26.22 -33.16 -13.53
C VAL A 54 24.85 -33.80 -13.67
N TYR A 55 23.83 -33.11 -13.17
CA TYR A 55 22.44 -33.52 -13.34
C TYR A 55 21.82 -32.80 -14.54
N ILE A 56 21.12 -33.53 -15.41
CA ILE A 56 20.44 -32.96 -16.57
C ILE A 56 18.94 -33.14 -16.42
N ALA A 57 18.21 -32.04 -16.52
CA ALA A 57 16.75 -31.99 -16.46
C ALA A 57 16.16 -31.36 -17.74
N ASN A 58 14.99 -31.83 -18.18
CA ASN A 58 14.28 -31.19 -19.30
C ASN A 58 13.56 -29.92 -18.82
N TYR A 59 13.84 -28.81 -19.52
CA TYR A 59 13.30 -27.49 -19.20
C TYR A 59 11.77 -27.33 -19.31
N LYS A 60 11.08 -28.25 -19.98
CA LYS A 60 9.61 -28.33 -20.08
C LYS A 60 9.00 -29.33 -19.12
N ALA A 61 9.76 -30.31 -18.64
CA ALA A 61 9.27 -31.41 -17.82
C ALA A 61 9.61 -31.20 -16.35
N PHE A 62 9.01 -30.18 -15.71
CA PHE A 62 9.25 -29.91 -14.28
C PHE A 62 8.98 -31.14 -13.41
N ALA A 63 8.00 -31.95 -13.83
CA ALA A 63 7.52 -33.16 -13.18
C ALA A 63 8.65 -34.05 -12.67
N ASP A 64 9.68 -34.27 -13.49
CA ASP A 64 10.75 -35.21 -13.18
C ASP A 64 11.87 -34.57 -12.34
N ALA A 65 11.95 -33.24 -12.32
CA ALA A 65 13.08 -32.51 -11.78
C ALA A 65 12.85 -31.91 -10.39
N LEU A 66 11.59 -31.77 -9.92
CA LEU A 66 11.28 -31.09 -8.65
C LEU A 66 12.03 -31.63 -7.44
N SER A 67 12.33 -32.92 -7.44
CA SER A 67 12.95 -33.62 -6.31
C SER A 67 14.46 -33.77 -6.43
N VAL A 68 15.10 -33.28 -7.50
CA VAL A 68 16.52 -33.52 -7.76
C VAL A 68 17.45 -32.77 -6.80
N THR A 69 17.03 -31.59 -6.32
CA THR A 69 17.91 -30.66 -5.59
C THR A 69 18.64 -31.30 -4.41
N PRO A 70 18.01 -32.09 -3.51
CA PRO A 70 18.73 -32.69 -2.39
C PRO A 70 19.82 -33.67 -2.82
N LEU A 71 19.57 -34.45 -3.87
CA LEU A 71 20.54 -35.42 -4.38
C LEU A 71 21.70 -34.72 -5.10
N ALA A 72 21.38 -33.73 -5.96
CA ALA A 72 22.40 -32.93 -6.64
C ALA A 72 23.27 -32.15 -5.64
N TYR A 73 22.69 -31.65 -4.55
CA TYR A 73 23.42 -31.01 -3.47
C TYR A 73 24.34 -31.98 -2.72
N LYS A 74 23.84 -33.17 -2.37
CA LYS A 74 24.65 -34.23 -1.73
C LYS A 74 25.87 -34.60 -2.57
N ASP A 75 25.72 -34.61 -3.89
CA ASP A 75 26.77 -34.92 -4.86
C ASP A 75 27.67 -33.72 -5.22
N ASP A 76 27.45 -32.54 -4.61
CA ASP A 76 28.05 -31.26 -5.01
C ASP A 76 28.05 -31.05 -6.54
N ALA A 77 26.87 -31.19 -7.15
CA ALA A 77 26.69 -31.21 -8.60
C ALA A 77 25.71 -30.13 -9.10
N PRO A 78 26.01 -29.42 -10.20
CA PRO A 78 25.05 -28.51 -10.81
C PRO A 78 23.91 -29.29 -11.50
N VAL A 79 22.76 -28.60 -11.62
CA VAL A 79 21.65 -29.03 -12.48
C VAL A 79 21.66 -28.15 -13.73
N LEU A 80 21.94 -28.75 -14.89
CA LEU A 80 21.84 -28.09 -16.19
C LEU A 80 20.54 -28.50 -16.89
N LEU A 81 20.13 -27.70 -17.87
CA LEU A 81 18.89 -27.91 -18.60
C LEU A 81 19.13 -28.43 -20.02
N THR A 82 18.18 -29.21 -20.52
CA THR A 82 18.17 -29.71 -21.89
C THR A 82 16.78 -29.62 -22.50
N GLN A 83 16.67 -29.76 -23.82
CA GLN A 83 15.39 -30.02 -24.50
C GLN A 83 15.07 -31.52 -24.45
N ALA A 84 13.88 -31.95 -24.87
CA ALA A 84 13.51 -33.37 -24.81
C ALA A 84 14.43 -34.25 -25.69
N GLU A 85 14.80 -33.76 -26.87
CA GLU A 85 15.51 -34.53 -27.90
C GLU A 85 16.92 -34.02 -28.20
N MET A 86 17.28 -32.85 -27.66
CA MET A 86 18.53 -32.16 -28.00
C MET A 86 19.20 -31.57 -26.76
N LEU A 87 20.44 -31.98 -26.52
CA LEU A 87 21.37 -31.29 -25.64
C LEU A 87 21.77 -29.98 -26.31
N THR A 88 21.41 -28.86 -25.72
CA THR A 88 21.74 -27.55 -26.28
C THR A 88 23.26 -27.33 -26.27
N ASP A 89 23.77 -26.58 -27.25
CA ASP A 89 25.20 -26.25 -27.32
C ASP A 89 25.70 -25.57 -26.04
N LYS A 90 24.84 -24.79 -25.39
CA LYS A 90 25.13 -24.11 -24.12
C LYS A 90 25.41 -25.12 -23.01
N SER A 91 24.52 -26.09 -22.83
CA SER A 91 24.69 -27.14 -21.81
C SER A 91 25.82 -28.09 -22.17
N LYS A 92 26.02 -28.39 -23.45
CA LYS A 92 27.16 -29.19 -23.92
C LYS A 92 28.50 -28.54 -23.56
N ARG A 93 28.70 -27.26 -23.91
CA ARG A 93 29.92 -26.51 -23.57
C ARG A 93 30.15 -26.39 -22.08
N GLU A 94 29.07 -26.25 -21.30
CA GLU A 94 29.20 -26.20 -19.84
C GLU A 94 29.57 -27.55 -19.24
N ILE A 95 29.08 -28.68 -19.78
CA ILE A 95 29.56 -30.02 -19.41
C ILE A 95 31.06 -30.16 -19.73
N GLU A 96 31.51 -29.71 -20.90
CA GLU A 96 32.94 -29.72 -21.27
C GLU A 96 33.79 -28.87 -20.32
N ARG A 97 33.29 -27.71 -19.88
CA ARG A 97 33.95 -26.87 -18.87
C ARG A 97 34.04 -27.56 -17.52
N LEU A 98 32.96 -28.21 -17.09
CA LEU A 98 32.87 -28.86 -15.79
C LEU A 98 33.72 -30.13 -15.68
N LYS A 99 33.98 -30.80 -16.82
CA LYS A 99 34.73 -32.06 -16.93
C LYS A 99 34.25 -33.15 -15.95
N PRO A 100 32.95 -33.48 -15.92
CA PRO A 100 32.44 -34.47 -14.98
C PRO A 100 32.89 -35.88 -15.32
N LYS A 101 33.02 -36.71 -14.29
CA LYS A 101 33.20 -38.16 -14.43
C LYS A 101 31.89 -38.82 -14.84
N GLN A 102 30.75 -38.24 -14.42
CA GLN A 102 29.43 -38.80 -14.70
C GLN A 102 28.38 -37.72 -14.96
N VAL A 103 27.49 -37.97 -15.93
CA VAL A 103 26.26 -37.21 -16.12
C VAL A 103 25.05 -38.07 -15.78
N ILE A 104 24.09 -37.50 -15.06
CA ILE A 104 22.88 -38.18 -14.58
C ILE A 104 21.66 -37.51 -15.19
N LEU A 105 20.95 -38.26 -16.05
CA LEU A 105 19.71 -37.81 -16.66
C LEU A 105 18.55 -38.04 -15.69
N VAL A 106 17.74 -36.99 -15.44
CA VAL A 106 16.61 -37.06 -14.52
C VAL A 106 15.30 -37.04 -15.30
N GLY A 107 14.64 -38.19 -15.33
CA GLY A 107 13.43 -38.43 -16.10
C GLY A 107 13.57 -39.58 -17.09
N GLY A 108 12.43 -40.13 -17.52
CA GLY A 108 12.39 -41.22 -18.49
C GLY A 108 12.79 -40.79 -19.92
N PRO A 109 12.94 -41.75 -20.85
CA PRO A 109 13.24 -41.46 -22.25
C PRO A 109 12.24 -40.53 -22.95
N ALA A 110 10.97 -40.51 -22.50
CA ALA A 110 9.96 -39.59 -23.02
C ALA A 110 10.23 -38.12 -22.63
N SER A 111 10.88 -37.88 -21.49
CA SER A 111 11.24 -36.54 -21.04
C SER A 111 12.63 -36.13 -21.52
N ILE A 112 13.58 -37.06 -21.55
CA ILE A 112 14.95 -36.86 -22.02
C ILE A 112 15.32 -38.07 -22.86
N SER A 113 15.30 -37.92 -24.18
CA SER A 113 15.53 -39.00 -25.14
C SER A 113 16.88 -39.70 -24.96
N ASN A 114 17.00 -40.90 -25.52
CA ASN A 114 18.29 -41.60 -25.57
C ASN A 114 19.30 -40.91 -26.51
N ASN A 115 18.86 -40.02 -27.40
CA ASN A 115 19.78 -39.22 -28.21
C ASN A 115 20.67 -38.33 -27.35
N ILE A 116 20.12 -37.75 -26.27
CA ILE A 116 20.89 -36.94 -25.32
C ILE A 116 21.91 -37.81 -24.56
N LYS A 117 21.49 -39.01 -24.12
CA LYS A 117 22.39 -39.98 -23.49
C LYS A 117 23.57 -40.31 -24.42
N ASN A 118 23.28 -40.69 -25.66
CA ASN A 118 24.28 -41.04 -26.65
C ASN A 118 25.22 -39.86 -26.96
N ALA A 119 24.68 -38.64 -27.06
CA ALA A 119 25.47 -37.43 -27.30
C ALA A 119 26.48 -37.16 -26.17
N ILE A 120 26.12 -37.43 -24.91
CA ILE A 120 27.03 -37.27 -23.76
C ILE A 120 28.04 -38.41 -23.70
N GLU A 121 27.64 -39.65 -23.99
CA GLU A 121 28.57 -40.80 -24.05
C GLU A 121 29.60 -40.64 -25.17
N GLN A 122 29.23 -40.03 -26.29
CA GLN A 122 30.15 -39.65 -27.37
C GLN A 122 31.18 -38.59 -26.95
N MET A 123 30.91 -37.83 -25.89
CA MET A 123 31.89 -36.92 -25.27
C MET A 123 32.87 -37.66 -24.35
N GLY A 124 32.76 -38.99 -24.23
CA GLY A 124 33.60 -39.83 -23.37
C GLY A 124 33.20 -39.81 -21.90
N ILE A 125 31.97 -39.39 -21.58
CA ILE A 125 31.50 -39.21 -20.19
C ILE A 125 30.51 -40.31 -19.82
N ALA A 126 30.72 -40.96 -18.66
CA ALA A 126 29.81 -41.99 -18.18
C ALA A 126 28.42 -41.40 -17.93
N THR A 127 27.36 -42.03 -18.47
CA THR A 127 26.00 -41.49 -18.35
C THR A 127 25.09 -42.50 -17.67
N SER A 128 24.36 -42.06 -16.65
CA SER A 128 23.30 -42.85 -16.00
C SER A 128 21.97 -42.10 -15.99
N ARG A 129 20.90 -42.76 -15.57
CA ARG A 129 19.55 -42.19 -15.57
C ARG A 129 18.82 -42.57 -14.30
N ILE A 130 18.16 -41.59 -13.69
CA ILE A 130 17.13 -41.81 -12.67
C ILE A 130 15.78 -41.58 -13.36
N SER A 131 14.99 -42.64 -13.50
CA SER A 131 13.71 -42.61 -14.22
C SER A 131 12.62 -43.33 -13.43
N GLY A 132 11.38 -43.27 -13.92
CA GLY A 132 10.21 -43.95 -13.39
C GLY A 132 9.08 -43.89 -14.42
N GLN A 133 7.99 -44.61 -14.18
CA GLN A 133 6.78 -44.58 -15.01
C GLN A 133 6.13 -43.20 -15.00
N ASP A 134 6.25 -42.49 -13.88
CA ASP A 134 5.79 -41.13 -13.72
C ASP A 134 6.68 -40.34 -12.74
N ARG A 135 6.33 -39.08 -12.53
CA ARG A 135 7.02 -38.15 -11.63
C ARG A 135 7.11 -38.62 -10.18
N PHE A 136 6.13 -39.39 -9.71
CA PHE A 136 6.08 -39.85 -8.33
C PHE A 136 7.13 -40.96 -8.14
N GLU A 137 7.25 -41.85 -9.12
CA GLU A 137 8.29 -42.86 -9.13
C GLU A 137 9.69 -42.26 -9.36
N VAL A 138 9.84 -41.26 -10.23
CA VAL A 138 11.11 -40.52 -10.36
C VAL A 138 11.53 -39.92 -9.01
N ALA A 139 10.61 -39.29 -8.28
CA ALA A 139 10.88 -38.74 -6.94
C ALA A 139 11.23 -39.83 -5.91
N ALA A 140 10.55 -40.98 -5.93
CA ALA A 140 10.87 -42.12 -5.08
C ALA A 140 12.28 -42.67 -5.37
N ASN A 141 12.66 -42.77 -6.65
CA ASN A 141 13.98 -43.25 -7.07
C ASN A 141 15.10 -42.24 -6.73
N ILE A 142 14.83 -40.93 -6.83
CA ILE A 142 15.74 -39.90 -6.31
C ILE A 142 15.88 -40.03 -4.80
N SER A 143 14.78 -40.23 -4.06
CA SER A 143 14.84 -40.46 -2.61
C SER A 143 15.66 -41.70 -2.25
N LYS A 144 15.57 -42.79 -3.03
CA LYS A 144 16.37 -43.99 -2.82
C LYS A 144 17.86 -43.72 -3.04
N ALA A 145 18.20 -42.97 -4.09
CA ALA A 145 19.58 -42.57 -4.38
C ALA A 145 20.14 -41.58 -3.34
N LEU A 146 19.30 -40.70 -2.78
CA LEU A 146 19.67 -39.80 -1.69
C LEU A 146 20.05 -40.58 -0.41
N GLY A 147 19.38 -41.70 -0.17
CA GLY A 147 19.59 -42.57 0.99
C GLY A 147 18.60 -42.29 2.13
N PRO A 148 18.82 -42.92 3.31
CA PRO A 148 17.89 -42.83 4.43
C PRO A 148 17.80 -41.42 5.02
N SER A 149 16.60 -41.05 5.47
CA SER A 149 16.31 -39.78 6.14
C SER A 149 15.04 -39.93 6.97
N ASP A 150 15.04 -39.48 8.23
CA ASP A 150 13.86 -39.55 9.10
C ASP A 150 12.71 -38.63 8.67
N THR A 151 13.07 -37.55 7.97
CA THR A 151 12.15 -36.49 7.55
C THR A 151 12.00 -36.51 6.03
N ALA A 152 10.76 -36.47 5.53
CA ALA A 152 10.49 -36.20 4.11
C ALA A 152 9.70 -34.91 3.91
N ILE A 153 9.97 -34.25 2.79
CA ILE A 153 9.15 -33.14 2.29
C ILE A 153 8.07 -33.73 1.38
N ILE A 154 6.81 -33.32 1.57
CA ILE A 154 5.69 -33.72 0.73
C ILE A 154 5.13 -32.49 0.02
N ALA A 155 5.12 -32.53 -1.32
CA ALA A 155 4.60 -31.45 -2.16
C ALA A 155 3.76 -32.01 -3.31
N ASN A 156 2.94 -31.15 -3.94
CA ASN A 156 2.10 -31.55 -5.06
C ASN A 156 2.94 -31.76 -6.34
N GLY A 157 2.96 -32.96 -6.89
CA GLY A 157 3.72 -33.28 -8.10
C GLY A 157 3.20 -32.65 -9.38
N LEU A 158 1.98 -32.12 -9.39
CA LEU A 158 1.35 -31.44 -10.52
C LEU A 158 1.51 -29.91 -10.46
N LYS A 159 2.03 -29.37 -9.34
CA LYS A 159 2.23 -27.93 -9.11
C LYS A 159 3.63 -27.68 -8.56
N PHE A 160 4.52 -27.12 -9.38
CA PHE A 160 5.93 -26.92 -9.01
C PHE A 160 6.24 -25.94 -7.86
N PRO A 161 5.51 -24.82 -7.62
CA PRO A 161 6.07 -23.74 -6.79
C PRO A 161 6.35 -24.14 -5.33
N ASP A 162 5.50 -24.99 -4.76
CA ASP A 162 5.60 -25.42 -3.35
C ASP A 162 6.87 -26.27 -3.13
N ALA A 163 7.22 -27.13 -4.09
CA ALA A 163 8.44 -27.95 -4.01
C ALA A 163 9.71 -27.09 -4.19
N LEU A 164 9.68 -26.09 -5.08
CA LEU A 164 10.85 -25.26 -5.35
C LEU A 164 11.21 -24.33 -4.18
N SER A 165 10.23 -23.79 -3.47
CA SER A 165 10.46 -22.87 -2.36
C SER A 165 11.19 -23.51 -1.18
N ILE A 166 10.97 -24.81 -0.96
CA ILE A 166 11.58 -25.60 0.12
C ILE A 166 12.85 -26.35 -0.33
N ALA A 167 13.14 -26.43 -1.62
CA ALA A 167 14.21 -27.26 -2.17
C ALA A 167 15.60 -27.00 -1.55
N PRO A 168 16.04 -25.74 -1.31
CA PRO A 168 17.33 -25.51 -0.67
C PRO A 168 17.41 -26.01 0.79
N TYR A 169 16.30 -25.89 1.53
CA TYR A 169 16.21 -26.43 2.90
C TYR A 169 16.25 -27.95 2.89
N ALA A 170 15.46 -28.57 2.00
CA ALA A 170 15.42 -30.02 1.83
C ALA A 170 16.81 -30.58 1.52
N ALA A 171 17.56 -29.89 0.66
CA ALA A 171 18.92 -30.25 0.32
C ALA A 171 19.88 -30.20 1.50
N ARG A 172 19.91 -29.08 2.23
CA ARG A 172 20.80 -28.93 3.40
C ARG A 172 20.48 -29.90 4.54
N GLY A 173 19.21 -30.30 4.67
CA GLY A 173 18.76 -31.27 5.66
C GLY A 173 18.89 -32.73 5.24
N ASN A 174 19.35 -33.02 4.02
CA ASN A 174 19.30 -34.36 3.43
C ASN A 174 17.88 -34.98 3.50
N HIS A 175 16.86 -34.15 3.23
CA HIS A 175 15.46 -34.55 3.23
C HIS A 175 14.99 -34.80 1.79
N PRO A 176 14.51 -36.00 1.44
CA PRO A 176 13.95 -36.23 0.13
C PRO A 176 12.67 -35.41 -0.07
N ILE A 177 12.50 -34.89 -1.28
CA ILE A 177 11.24 -34.30 -1.73
C ILE A 177 10.47 -35.41 -2.44
N LEU A 178 9.33 -35.76 -1.85
CA LEU A 178 8.42 -36.78 -2.35
C LEU A 178 7.14 -36.10 -2.83
N LEU A 179 6.57 -36.63 -3.92
CA LEU A 179 5.47 -35.99 -4.62
C LEU A 179 4.16 -36.71 -4.36
N THR A 180 3.08 -35.94 -4.27
CA THR A 180 1.70 -36.44 -4.12
C THR A 180 0.76 -35.71 -5.09
N VAL A 181 -0.47 -36.20 -5.24
CA VAL A 181 -1.58 -35.38 -5.75
C VAL A 181 -2.45 -34.90 -4.58
N GLN A 182 -3.40 -34.01 -4.86
CA GLN A 182 -4.19 -33.35 -3.82
C GLN A 182 -4.88 -34.35 -2.87
N ASN A 183 -5.58 -35.35 -3.41
CA ASN A 183 -6.46 -36.22 -2.63
C ASN A 183 -5.99 -37.67 -2.54
N ARG A 184 -4.77 -37.98 -3.02
CA ARG A 184 -4.21 -39.33 -3.02
C ARG A 184 -2.70 -39.28 -2.86
N LEU A 185 -2.18 -40.07 -1.94
CA LEU A 185 -0.76 -40.40 -1.83
C LEU A 185 -0.48 -41.61 -2.73
N PRO A 186 0.29 -41.49 -3.82
CA PRO A 186 0.57 -42.62 -4.70
C PRO A 186 1.31 -43.75 -3.96
N ASP A 187 1.09 -45.00 -4.36
CA ASP A 187 1.71 -46.18 -3.72
C ASP A 187 3.23 -46.12 -3.72
N VAL A 188 3.83 -45.66 -4.82
CA VAL A 188 5.28 -45.44 -4.91
C VAL A 188 5.77 -44.40 -3.89
N THR A 189 4.97 -43.38 -3.61
CA THR A 189 5.26 -42.38 -2.58
C THR A 189 5.07 -42.95 -1.17
N MET A 190 4.01 -43.75 -0.95
CA MET A 190 3.80 -44.43 0.34
C MET A 190 4.95 -45.38 0.67
N LYS A 191 5.39 -46.18 -0.29
CA LYS A 191 6.55 -47.05 -0.13
C LYS A 191 7.82 -46.24 0.12
N ALA A 192 8.02 -45.16 -0.63
CA ALA A 192 9.11 -44.23 -0.40
C ALA A 192 8.97 -43.45 0.92
N MET A 193 7.88 -43.59 1.69
CA MET A 193 7.69 -43.01 3.01
C MET A 193 7.96 -44.00 4.15
N GLU A 194 8.09 -45.30 3.87
CA GLU A 194 8.36 -46.33 4.88
C GLU A 194 9.60 -45.99 5.72
N GLY A 195 9.51 -46.23 7.03
CA GLY A 195 10.57 -45.95 8.01
C GLY A 195 10.74 -44.48 8.41
N ARG A 196 9.98 -43.54 7.81
CA ARG A 196 10.07 -42.11 8.15
C ARG A 196 9.13 -41.74 9.28
N THR A 197 9.59 -40.89 10.18
CA THR A 197 8.85 -40.50 11.38
C THR A 197 8.31 -39.08 11.30
N ARG A 198 8.85 -38.24 10.41
CA ARG A 198 8.47 -36.81 10.28
C ARG A 198 8.19 -36.43 8.84
N THR A 199 7.24 -35.51 8.67
CA THR A 199 6.92 -34.95 7.35
C THR A 199 6.69 -33.45 7.40
N ILE A 200 7.20 -32.76 6.37
CA ILE A 200 6.89 -31.35 6.12
C ILE A 200 6.06 -31.29 4.85
N VAL A 201 4.77 -30.99 5.00
CA VAL A 201 3.84 -30.81 3.89
C VAL A 201 3.87 -29.35 3.46
N VAL A 202 4.30 -29.09 2.22
CA VAL A 202 4.40 -27.74 1.68
C VAL A 202 3.28 -27.50 0.68
N GLY A 203 2.51 -26.44 0.93
CA GLY A 203 1.29 -26.09 0.21
C GLY A 203 0.03 -26.22 1.07
N GLY A 204 -1.00 -25.43 0.72
CA GLY A 204 -2.32 -25.49 1.34
C GLY A 204 -3.11 -26.76 0.97
N GLU A 205 -4.35 -26.86 1.44
CA GLU A 205 -5.22 -28.02 1.15
C GLU A 205 -5.59 -28.16 -0.34
N GLY A 206 -5.53 -27.05 -1.09
CA GLY A 206 -5.64 -27.06 -2.55
C GLY A 206 -4.44 -27.70 -3.28
N SER A 207 -3.31 -27.90 -2.59
CA SER A 207 -2.13 -28.62 -3.08
C SER A 207 -2.05 -30.01 -2.48
N VAL A 208 -2.15 -30.14 -1.16
CA VAL A 208 -2.12 -31.43 -0.44
C VAL A 208 -3.31 -31.46 0.52
N GLY A 209 -4.36 -32.17 0.14
CA GLY A 209 -5.63 -32.23 0.86
C GLY A 209 -5.52 -32.92 2.22
N SER A 210 -6.50 -32.67 3.09
CA SER A 210 -6.47 -33.10 4.50
C SER A 210 -6.40 -34.62 4.64
N LYS A 211 -6.97 -35.39 3.70
CA LYS A 211 -6.85 -36.86 3.68
C LYS A 211 -5.41 -37.33 3.55
N VAL A 212 -4.66 -36.78 2.58
CA VAL A 212 -3.24 -37.10 2.38
C VAL A 212 -2.42 -36.59 3.57
N TYR A 213 -2.70 -35.37 4.03
CA TYR A 213 -2.01 -34.83 5.20
C TYR A 213 -2.17 -35.75 6.40
N ASN A 214 -3.40 -36.14 6.75
CA ASN A 214 -3.68 -36.93 7.94
C ASN A 214 -3.11 -38.36 7.90
N SER A 215 -2.79 -38.91 6.72
CA SER A 215 -2.13 -40.21 6.61
C SER A 215 -0.61 -40.16 6.81
N LEU A 216 0.00 -38.97 6.92
CA LEU A 216 1.46 -38.82 7.03
C LEU A 216 1.94 -38.82 8.49
N PRO A 217 3.12 -39.42 8.77
CA PRO A 217 3.71 -39.45 10.10
C PRO A 217 4.34 -38.11 10.47
N GLY A 218 4.29 -37.73 11.76
CA GLY A 218 4.98 -36.56 12.34
C GLY A 218 4.86 -35.29 11.50
N ARG A 219 3.66 -34.98 11.05
CA ARG A 219 3.36 -34.01 9.99
C ARG A 219 3.27 -32.57 10.49
N ILE A 220 3.98 -31.67 9.83
CA ILE A 220 3.76 -30.22 9.91
C ILE A 220 3.36 -29.68 8.53
N ARG A 221 2.54 -28.63 8.49
CA ARG A 221 2.15 -27.98 7.24
C ARG A 221 2.74 -26.58 7.16
N ILE A 222 3.32 -26.23 6.02
CA ILE A 222 3.68 -24.86 5.64
C ILE A 222 2.79 -24.48 4.45
N ASN A 223 1.83 -23.58 4.67
CA ASN A 223 0.85 -23.15 3.68
C ASN A 223 0.93 -21.64 3.40
N GLY A 224 0.07 -21.16 2.51
CA GLY A 224 -0.11 -19.76 2.15
C GLY A 224 -1.28 -19.62 1.17
N LYS A 225 -1.81 -18.40 0.99
CA LYS A 225 -2.89 -18.07 0.04
C LYS A 225 -2.49 -18.30 -1.41
N ASP A 226 -1.20 -18.15 -1.68
CA ASP A 226 -0.58 -18.32 -2.99
C ASP A 226 0.86 -18.84 -2.85
N ARG A 227 1.51 -19.10 -3.98
CA ARG A 227 2.88 -19.62 -4.05
C ARG A 227 3.93 -18.69 -3.44
N PHE A 228 3.66 -17.38 -3.40
CA PHE A 228 4.59 -16.39 -2.88
C PHE A 228 4.55 -16.41 -1.35
N GLU A 229 3.35 -16.43 -0.78
CA GLU A 229 3.17 -16.58 0.66
C GLU A 229 3.69 -17.93 1.17
N VAL A 230 3.50 -19.03 0.43
CA VAL A 230 4.13 -20.32 0.77
C VAL A 230 5.65 -20.18 0.86
N SER A 231 6.29 -19.50 -0.11
CA SER A 231 7.75 -19.30 -0.08
C SER A 231 8.23 -18.43 1.09
N ALA A 232 7.48 -17.39 1.47
CA ALA A 232 7.77 -16.59 2.65
C ALA A 232 7.58 -17.40 3.95
N ASN A 233 6.51 -18.21 4.03
CA ASN A 233 6.22 -19.03 5.20
C ASN A 233 7.20 -20.18 5.38
N VAL A 234 7.84 -20.66 4.30
CA VAL A 234 8.99 -21.58 4.41
C VAL A 234 10.13 -20.93 5.19
N VAL A 235 10.47 -19.66 4.88
CA VAL A 235 11.51 -18.91 5.61
C VAL A 235 11.11 -18.71 7.08
N LYS A 236 9.88 -18.24 7.30
CA LYS A 236 9.37 -17.92 8.64
C LYS A 236 9.25 -19.17 9.53
N ASN A 237 8.54 -20.21 9.09
CA ASN A 237 8.19 -21.36 9.93
C ASN A 237 9.40 -22.25 10.23
N LEU A 238 10.42 -22.24 9.36
CA LEU A 238 11.66 -22.99 9.57
C LEU A 238 12.80 -22.13 10.12
N ASN A 239 12.51 -20.85 10.45
CA ASN A 239 13.48 -19.88 10.97
C ASN A 239 14.77 -19.82 10.14
N LEU A 240 14.63 -19.74 8.81
CA LEU A 240 15.77 -19.76 7.89
C LEU A 240 16.52 -18.43 7.96
N ALA A 241 17.86 -18.51 7.96
CA ALA A 241 18.70 -17.33 7.89
C ALA A 241 18.46 -16.55 6.59
N THR A 242 18.30 -15.23 6.70
CA THR A 242 18.00 -14.31 5.59
C THR A 242 19.18 -13.42 5.22
N ASN A 243 20.39 -13.68 5.75
CA ASN A 243 21.60 -12.93 5.41
C ASN A 243 22.01 -13.08 3.94
N ARG A 244 21.60 -14.17 3.29
CA ARG A 244 21.68 -14.38 1.83
C ARG A 244 20.34 -14.88 1.36
N ILE A 245 19.84 -14.40 0.23
CA ILE A 245 18.52 -14.81 -0.30
C ILE A 245 18.63 -15.06 -1.80
N PHE A 246 17.95 -16.09 -2.31
CA PHE A 246 17.73 -16.27 -3.73
C PHE A 246 16.29 -15.91 -4.08
N ILE A 247 16.10 -15.19 -5.18
CA ILE A 247 14.78 -14.78 -5.68
C ILE A 247 14.64 -15.23 -7.13
N SER A 248 13.52 -15.85 -7.45
CA SER A 248 13.14 -16.18 -8.82
C SER A 248 11.66 -15.90 -9.05
N THR A 249 11.24 -15.93 -10.32
CA THR A 249 9.81 -15.86 -10.64
C THR A 249 9.07 -17.08 -10.10
N GLY A 250 7.88 -16.86 -9.54
CA GLY A 250 7.00 -17.97 -9.20
C GLY A 250 6.23 -18.52 -10.39
N LEU A 251 6.32 -17.92 -11.59
CA LEU A 251 5.50 -18.27 -12.74
C LEU A 251 6.10 -19.36 -13.64
N THR A 252 7.41 -19.57 -13.56
CA THR A 252 8.13 -20.65 -14.25
C THR A 252 9.07 -21.35 -13.25
N PHE A 253 9.55 -22.55 -13.59
CA PHE A 253 10.29 -23.38 -12.65
C PHE A 253 11.80 -23.47 -12.93
N ALA A 254 12.20 -23.28 -14.18
CA ALA A 254 13.53 -23.66 -14.67
C ALA A 254 14.66 -22.90 -13.97
N ASP A 255 14.52 -21.58 -13.82
CA ASP A 255 15.53 -20.72 -13.19
C ASP A 255 15.69 -21.03 -11.70
N ALA A 256 14.57 -21.20 -10.98
CA ALA A 256 14.58 -21.55 -9.56
C ALA A 256 15.13 -22.96 -9.30
N LEU A 257 14.80 -23.93 -10.17
CA LEU A 257 15.31 -25.29 -10.10
C LEU A 257 16.84 -25.31 -10.20
N THR A 258 17.41 -24.69 -11.22
CA THR A 258 18.86 -24.72 -11.45
C THR A 258 19.60 -23.98 -10.34
N GLY A 259 19.05 -22.84 -9.89
CA GLY A 259 19.59 -22.07 -8.77
C GLY A 259 19.42 -22.69 -7.38
N SER A 260 18.55 -23.68 -7.20
CA SER A 260 18.23 -24.24 -5.88
C SER A 260 19.41 -24.94 -5.20
N VAL A 261 20.27 -25.62 -5.96
CA VAL A 261 21.48 -26.28 -5.42
C VAL A 261 22.50 -25.22 -4.99
N LEU A 262 22.67 -24.15 -5.78
CA LEU A 262 23.55 -23.04 -5.42
C LEU A 262 23.03 -22.30 -4.17
N ALA A 263 21.73 -22.09 -4.06
CA ALA A 263 21.10 -21.53 -2.87
C ALA A 263 21.38 -22.39 -1.63
N ALA A 264 21.25 -23.72 -1.75
CA ALA A 264 21.59 -24.66 -0.69
C ALA A 264 23.08 -24.58 -0.29
N LYS A 265 24.00 -24.55 -1.25
CA LYS A 265 25.46 -24.40 -1.05
C LYS A 265 25.83 -23.10 -0.35
N GLN A 266 25.08 -22.03 -0.59
CA GLN A 266 25.29 -20.72 0.05
C GLN A 266 24.54 -20.55 1.37
N GLY A 267 23.76 -21.55 1.80
CA GLY A 267 22.97 -21.51 3.02
C GLY A 267 21.74 -20.60 2.94
N ALA A 268 21.26 -20.27 1.72
CA ALA A 268 20.22 -19.28 1.47
C ALA A 268 18.86 -19.92 1.16
N PRO A 269 17.73 -19.32 1.60
CA PRO A 269 16.39 -19.70 1.16
C PRO A 269 16.09 -19.24 -0.28
N MET A 270 15.04 -19.85 -0.86
CA MET A 270 14.47 -19.47 -2.15
C MET A 270 13.12 -18.77 -1.94
N LEU A 271 13.03 -17.50 -2.32
CA LEU A 271 11.78 -16.74 -2.35
C LEU A 271 11.27 -16.60 -3.80
N LEU A 272 9.95 -16.60 -3.96
CA LEU A 272 9.31 -16.46 -5.26
C LEU A 272 8.64 -15.09 -5.39
N THR A 273 8.73 -14.48 -6.58
CA THR A 273 8.11 -13.17 -6.87
C THR A 273 7.30 -13.20 -8.16
N MET A 274 6.44 -12.20 -8.34
CA MET A 274 5.90 -11.87 -9.66
C MET A 274 6.97 -11.15 -10.50
N PRO A 275 6.94 -11.28 -11.83
CA PRO A 275 7.90 -10.57 -12.67
C PRO A 275 7.88 -9.05 -12.52
N SER A 276 6.69 -8.46 -12.36
CA SER A 276 6.47 -7.02 -12.42
C SER A 276 6.31 -6.32 -11.06
N TYR A 277 6.14 -7.07 -9.97
CA TYR A 277 6.04 -6.50 -8.62
C TYR A 277 6.49 -7.51 -7.56
N LEU A 278 6.86 -7.00 -6.38
CA LEU A 278 7.24 -7.79 -5.24
C LEU A 278 6.02 -8.03 -4.34
N PRO A 279 5.52 -9.28 -4.18
CA PRO A 279 4.36 -9.56 -3.35
C PRO A 279 4.59 -9.21 -1.87
N GLU A 280 3.53 -8.76 -1.18
CA GLU A 280 3.59 -8.35 0.23
C GLU A 280 4.27 -9.38 1.17
N PRO A 281 4.00 -10.70 1.11
CA PRO A 281 4.68 -11.67 1.98
C PRO A 281 6.21 -11.68 1.80
N ILE A 282 6.68 -11.43 0.57
CA ILE A 282 8.10 -11.34 0.25
C ILE A 282 8.68 -10.05 0.80
N LYS A 283 7.98 -8.92 0.61
CA LYS A 283 8.37 -7.64 1.24
C LYS A 283 8.52 -7.78 2.74
N LYS A 284 7.56 -8.39 3.43
CA LYS A 284 7.61 -8.61 4.89
C LYS A 284 8.82 -9.46 5.32
N THR A 285 9.20 -10.44 4.50
CA THR A 285 10.41 -11.26 4.78
C THR A 285 11.70 -10.44 4.64
N LEU A 286 11.71 -9.47 3.71
CA LEU A 286 12.86 -8.61 3.42
C LEU A 286 12.93 -7.35 4.29
N LEU A 287 11.79 -6.89 4.82
CA LEU A 287 11.63 -5.63 5.55
C LEU A 287 12.61 -5.43 6.73
N PRO A 288 12.99 -6.47 7.51
CA PRO A 288 14.00 -6.31 8.55
C PRO A 288 15.35 -5.79 8.05
N GLY A 289 15.66 -5.93 6.75
CA GLY A 289 16.90 -5.41 6.16
C GLY A 289 18.15 -6.21 6.48
N ASN A 290 18.00 -7.47 6.95
CA ASN A 290 19.11 -8.32 7.39
C ASN A 290 19.92 -8.96 6.25
N ALA A 291 19.48 -8.84 4.99
CA ALA A 291 20.14 -9.48 3.86
C ALA A 291 21.45 -8.76 3.49
N GLY A 292 22.59 -9.43 3.57
CA GLY A 292 23.86 -8.93 3.04
C GLY A 292 23.97 -9.08 1.52
N SER A 293 23.33 -10.10 0.95
CA SER A 293 23.24 -10.27 -0.50
C SER A 293 21.94 -10.92 -0.95
N ILE A 294 21.46 -10.52 -2.13
CA ILE A 294 20.30 -11.11 -2.79
C ILE A 294 20.69 -11.52 -4.21
N THR A 295 20.48 -12.79 -4.55
CA THR A 295 20.73 -13.32 -5.89
C THR A 295 19.42 -13.49 -6.66
N VAL A 296 19.26 -12.76 -7.75
CA VAL A 296 18.11 -12.89 -8.66
C VAL A 296 18.44 -13.92 -9.74
N LEU A 297 17.56 -14.91 -9.91
CA LEU A 297 17.65 -15.95 -10.94
C LEU A 297 16.73 -15.62 -12.10
N GLY A 298 17.30 -15.59 -13.31
CA GLY A 298 16.57 -15.34 -14.55
C GLY A 298 16.79 -13.94 -15.12
N GLY A 299 16.40 -13.76 -16.39
CA GLY A 299 16.46 -12.48 -17.09
C GLY A 299 15.37 -11.49 -16.66
N PRO A 300 15.34 -10.29 -17.26
CA PRO A 300 14.32 -9.26 -17.00
C PRO A 300 12.87 -9.71 -17.19
N ALA A 301 12.62 -10.71 -18.04
CA ALA A 301 11.29 -11.30 -18.22
C ALA A 301 10.84 -12.14 -17.01
N SER A 302 11.77 -12.77 -16.29
CA SER A 302 11.48 -13.53 -15.06
C SER A 302 11.31 -12.58 -13.87
N VAL A 303 12.23 -11.63 -13.70
CA VAL A 303 12.20 -10.62 -12.64
C VAL A 303 12.62 -9.29 -13.24
N GLN A 304 11.70 -8.33 -13.32
CA GLN A 304 11.96 -7.05 -13.97
C GLN A 304 12.93 -6.18 -13.14
N PRO A 305 13.65 -5.25 -13.79
CA PRO A 305 14.56 -4.33 -13.10
C PRO A 305 13.91 -3.55 -11.95
N ALA A 306 12.65 -3.13 -12.11
CA ALA A 306 11.90 -2.43 -11.07
C ALA A 306 11.70 -3.27 -9.80
N VAL A 307 11.51 -4.59 -9.94
CA VAL A 307 11.43 -5.51 -8.79
C VAL A 307 12.81 -5.64 -8.14
N SER A 308 13.87 -5.82 -8.94
CA SER A 308 15.25 -5.92 -8.42
C SER A 308 15.71 -4.68 -7.68
N ALA A 309 15.32 -3.49 -8.16
CA ALA A 309 15.65 -2.22 -7.52
C ALA A 309 14.93 -2.02 -6.17
N ASN A 310 13.87 -2.78 -5.90
CA ASN A 310 13.06 -2.66 -4.69
C ASN A 310 13.20 -3.88 -3.75
N LEU A 311 14.30 -4.63 -3.85
CA LEU A 311 14.55 -5.80 -2.98
C LEU A 311 15.13 -5.43 -1.62
N TYR A 312 15.77 -4.28 -1.52
CA TYR A 312 16.28 -3.75 -0.26
C TYR A 312 15.30 -2.73 0.31
N PRO A 313 14.86 -2.90 1.56
CA PRO A 313 14.11 -1.85 2.22
C PRO A 313 15.03 -0.66 2.51
N ILE A 314 14.43 0.53 2.51
CA ILE A 314 15.04 1.75 3.03
C ILE A 314 15.10 1.62 4.56
N LYS A 315 16.30 1.77 5.11
CA LYS A 315 16.48 1.89 6.56
C LYS A 315 15.79 3.17 7.03
N ASN A 316 14.82 3.02 7.93
CA ASN A 316 14.13 4.20 8.44
C ASN A 316 15.00 4.93 9.46
N ASN A 317 15.40 6.15 9.13
CA ASN A 317 16.19 7.05 9.98
C ASN A 317 15.37 8.29 10.40
N HIS A 318 14.05 8.28 10.21
CA HIS A 318 13.19 9.36 10.69
C HIS A 318 13.13 9.38 12.23
N SER A 319 12.62 10.47 12.79
CA SER A 319 12.15 10.51 14.19
C SER A 319 10.93 9.59 14.37
N ILE A 320 10.44 9.45 15.61
CA ILE A 320 9.21 8.69 15.87
C ILE A 320 8.07 9.11 14.94
N GLU A 321 7.43 8.14 14.30
CA GLU A 321 6.32 8.35 13.37
C GLU A 321 5.43 7.11 13.33
N GLY A 322 4.19 7.24 12.91
CA GLY A 322 3.27 6.11 12.91
C GLY A 322 2.00 6.34 12.12
N TYR A 323 1.18 5.29 12.06
CA TYR A 323 -0.14 5.31 11.44
C TYR A 323 -1.05 4.27 12.09
N ALA A 324 -2.36 4.39 11.86
CA ALA A 324 -3.37 3.46 12.31
C ALA A 324 -3.83 2.54 11.17
N ASP A 325 -4.46 1.41 11.48
CA ASP A 325 -4.93 0.45 10.47
C ASP A 325 -6.14 0.94 9.65
N LYS A 326 -6.88 1.92 10.19
CA LYS A 326 -8.04 2.59 9.59
C LYS A 326 -8.02 4.09 9.92
N LEU A 327 -8.85 4.86 9.22
CA LEU A 327 -9.05 6.30 9.46
C LEU A 327 -10.26 6.60 10.35
N SER A 328 -11.17 5.63 10.55
CA SER A 328 -12.32 5.78 11.43
C SER A 328 -12.70 4.51 12.17
N TYR A 329 -13.26 4.69 13.36
CA TYR A 329 -13.60 3.60 14.29
C TYR A 329 -14.89 3.91 15.04
N PHE A 330 -15.67 2.89 15.39
CA PHE A 330 -16.72 3.00 16.38
C PHE A 330 -16.15 2.85 17.81
N PRO A 331 -16.77 3.48 18.82
CA PRO A 331 -16.49 3.16 20.22
C PRO A 331 -16.61 1.66 20.49
N GLY A 332 -15.62 1.09 21.17
CA GLY A 332 -15.48 -0.35 21.42
C GLY A 332 -14.65 -1.12 20.38
N GLU A 333 -14.31 -0.53 19.23
CA GLU A 333 -13.39 -1.16 18.28
C GLU A 333 -11.93 -1.08 18.75
N THR A 334 -11.09 -1.96 18.17
CA THR A 334 -9.64 -1.92 18.37
C THR A 334 -8.97 -1.11 17.27
N LEU A 335 -8.15 -0.15 17.68
CA LEU A 335 -7.23 0.63 16.86
C LEU A 335 -5.84 -0.01 16.95
N ASP A 336 -5.36 -0.55 15.83
CA ASP A 336 -4.00 -1.06 15.71
C ASP A 336 -3.07 0.09 15.31
N ILE A 337 -2.03 0.34 16.11
CA ILE A 337 -1.08 1.43 15.94
C ILE A 337 0.27 0.87 15.52
N MET A 338 0.75 1.30 14.35
CA MET A 338 2.06 0.95 13.81
C MET A 338 2.99 2.14 14.02
N VAL A 339 4.09 1.92 14.75
CA VAL A 339 5.04 2.98 15.12
C VAL A 339 6.45 2.57 14.76
N HIS A 340 7.14 3.43 14.02
CA HIS A 340 8.60 3.44 13.98
C HIS A 340 9.09 4.28 15.15
N SER A 341 9.93 3.70 16.01
CA SER A 341 10.58 4.42 17.11
C SER A 341 12.07 4.10 17.14
N PRO A 342 12.98 5.08 17.00
CA PRO A 342 14.41 4.86 17.16
C PRO A 342 14.79 4.62 18.64
N GLN A 343 13.95 5.05 19.58
CA GLN A 343 14.13 4.81 21.02
C GLN A 343 13.54 3.45 21.45
N SER A 344 14.08 2.89 22.53
CA SER A 344 13.64 1.61 23.10
C SER A 344 12.24 1.65 23.71
N LEU A 345 11.79 2.84 24.11
CA LEU A 345 10.47 3.08 24.66
C LEU A 345 9.85 4.34 24.05
N PHE A 346 8.54 4.32 23.88
CA PHE A 346 7.74 5.49 23.55
C PHE A 346 6.43 5.47 24.34
N SER A 347 5.67 6.56 24.27
CA SER A 347 4.37 6.72 24.91
C SER A 347 3.35 7.24 23.89
N ILE A 348 2.07 7.09 24.21
CA ILE A 348 0.94 7.56 23.40
C ILE A 348 0.03 8.39 24.30
N ASP A 349 -0.25 9.62 23.90
CA ASP A 349 -1.35 10.40 24.45
C ASP A 349 -2.47 10.46 23.41
N PHE A 350 -3.68 10.02 23.78
CA PHE A 350 -4.87 10.16 22.96
C PHE A 350 -5.49 11.51 23.25
N ILE A 351 -5.63 12.32 22.20
CA ILE A 351 -6.11 13.70 22.28
C ILE A 351 -7.40 13.80 21.46
N ARG A 352 -8.44 14.37 22.06
CA ARG A 352 -9.67 14.78 21.35
C ARG A 352 -9.53 16.24 20.91
N TYR A 353 -9.89 16.52 19.67
CA TYR A 353 -9.89 17.86 19.10
C TYR A 353 -11.34 18.35 18.94
N GLY A 354 -11.60 19.57 19.42
CA GLY A 354 -12.90 20.22 19.43
C GLY A 354 -12.75 21.68 19.84
N ASP A 355 -13.60 22.17 20.75
CA ASP A 355 -13.39 23.49 21.36
C ASP A 355 -12.08 23.52 22.15
N GLU A 356 -11.86 22.49 22.96
CA GLU A 356 -10.62 22.23 23.68
C GLU A 356 -9.85 21.06 23.05
N GLU A 357 -8.52 21.16 23.04
CA GLU A 357 -7.63 20.02 22.79
C GLU A 357 -7.38 19.29 24.11
N LYS A 358 -7.97 18.10 24.27
CA LYS A 358 -7.96 17.39 25.57
C LYS A 358 -7.32 16.03 25.46
N THR A 359 -6.26 15.78 26.24
CA THR A 359 -5.74 14.43 26.47
C THR A 359 -6.74 13.63 27.31
N ILE A 360 -7.27 12.55 26.75
CA ILE A 360 -8.31 11.73 27.38
C ILE A 360 -7.79 10.37 27.87
N SER A 361 -6.63 9.95 27.39
CA SER A 361 -5.98 8.70 27.78
C SER A 361 -4.49 8.78 27.48
N SER A 362 -3.66 8.12 28.30
CA SER A 362 -2.22 8.04 28.10
C SER A 362 -1.74 6.62 28.35
N ILE A 363 -0.91 6.11 27.44
CA ILE A 363 -0.21 4.83 27.56
C ILE A 363 1.27 5.13 27.58
N LYS A 364 1.99 4.61 28.58
CA LYS A 364 3.42 4.87 28.77
C LYS A 364 4.25 3.61 28.54
N ASN A 365 5.54 3.80 28.28
CA ASN A 365 6.55 2.73 28.26
C ASN A 365 6.23 1.59 27.29
N ILE A 366 5.71 1.92 26.10
CA ILE A 366 5.51 0.95 25.02
C ILE A 366 6.87 0.66 24.39
N LYS A 367 7.15 -0.62 24.14
CA LYS A 367 8.38 -1.05 23.48
C LYS A 367 8.47 -0.44 22.08
N GLY A 368 9.50 0.37 21.86
CA GLY A 368 9.83 0.93 20.55
C GLY A 368 10.61 -0.06 19.69
N ALA A 369 10.44 0.06 18.37
CA ALA A 369 11.18 -0.71 17.38
C ALA A 369 11.40 0.14 16.12
N VAL A 370 12.58 -0.02 15.51
CA VAL A 370 12.84 0.52 14.18
C VAL A 370 12.06 -0.30 13.15
N GLN A 371 11.21 0.37 12.38
CA GLN A 371 10.48 -0.22 11.27
C GLN A 371 10.91 0.42 9.95
N ASN A 372 11.49 -0.39 9.06
CA ASN A 372 11.95 0.01 7.73
C ASN A 372 10.79 0.04 6.73
N TYR A 373 11.01 0.55 5.52
CA TYR A 373 9.98 0.65 4.49
C TYR A 373 10.56 0.48 3.08
N PHE A 374 9.74 0.30 2.05
CA PHE A 374 10.19 0.20 0.65
C PHE A 374 10.00 1.51 -0.13
N THR A 375 10.68 1.65 -1.27
CA THR A 375 10.58 2.85 -2.14
C THR A 375 9.17 3.07 -2.71
N ASP A 376 8.34 2.03 -2.70
CA ASP A 376 6.96 2.05 -3.17
C ASP A 376 5.92 2.04 -2.04
N SER A 377 6.33 2.30 -0.79
CA SER A 377 5.42 2.37 0.37
C SER A 377 4.34 3.43 0.24
N TYR A 378 4.56 4.48 -0.55
CA TYR A 378 3.50 5.45 -0.86
C TYR A 378 2.27 4.78 -1.51
N LYS A 379 2.48 3.69 -2.25
CA LYS A 379 1.45 2.94 -2.99
C LYS A 379 1.07 1.62 -2.31
N GLU A 380 2.04 0.96 -1.70
CA GLU A 380 1.88 -0.39 -1.14
C GLU A 380 1.75 -0.41 0.39
N GLY A 381 1.80 0.75 1.04
CA GLY A 381 1.80 0.90 2.49
C GLY A 381 3.18 0.64 3.09
N ALA A 382 3.36 1.03 4.36
CA ALA A 382 4.62 0.88 5.09
C ALA A 382 4.91 -0.58 5.48
N LEU A 383 3.87 -1.41 5.59
CA LEU A 383 3.92 -2.83 5.97
C LEU A 383 4.50 -3.08 7.38
N TRP A 384 4.45 -2.07 8.23
CA TRP A 384 4.89 -2.14 9.62
C TRP A 384 4.05 -3.10 10.46
N ASP A 385 4.72 -3.75 11.40
CA ASP A 385 4.09 -4.54 12.43
C ASP A 385 3.39 -3.63 13.44
N THR A 386 2.27 -4.10 13.98
CA THR A 386 1.54 -3.41 15.04
C THR A 386 2.41 -3.29 16.29
N SER A 387 2.66 -2.05 16.72
CA SER A 387 3.42 -1.75 17.93
C SER A 387 2.52 -1.75 19.17
N TYR A 388 1.25 -1.36 19.02
CA TYR A 388 0.27 -1.34 20.10
C TYR A 388 -1.15 -1.53 19.60
N LYS A 389 -1.99 -2.21 20.38
CA LYS A 389 -3.43 -2.37 20.13
C LYS A 389 -4.21 -1.66 21.22
N PHE A 390 -4.99 -0.66 20.86
CA PHE A 390 -5.80 0.11 21.79
C PHE A 390 -7.28 -0.20 21.59
N SER A 391 -7.99 -0.60 22.65
CA SER A 391 -9.45 -0.75 22.60
C SER A 391 -10.09 0.60 22.93
N ILE A 392 -10.80 1.17 21.97
CA ILE A 392 -11.46 2.46 22.14
C ILE A 392 -12.56 2.31 23.18
N PRO A 393 -12.52 3.06 24.31
CA PRO A 393 -13.57 3.01 25.31
C PRO A 393 -14.95 3.32 24.72
N THR A 394 -15.98 2.61 25.18
CA THR A 394 -17.35 2.75 24.65
C THR A 394 -18.00 4.09 24.98
N ASN A 395 -17.42 4.87 25.90
CA ASN A 395 -17.87 6.20 26.30
C ASN A 395 -17.15 7.34 25.56
N TRP A 396 -16.24 7.05 24.64
CA TRP A 396 -15.68 8.10 23.78
C TRP A 396 -16.76 8.61 22.84
N SER A 397 -16.96 9.93 22.83
CA SER A 397 -17.87 10.59 21.91
C SER A 397 -17.33 10.56 20.49
N THR A 398 -18.21 10.80 19.52
CA THR A 398 -17.79 11.07 18.15
C THR A 398 -16.94 12.34 18.06
N GLY A 399 -16.00 12.36 17.11
CA GLY A 399 -15.11 13.52 16.90
C GLY A 399 -13.80 13.16 16.23
N MET A 400 -12.93 14.16 16.11
CA MET A 400 -11.55 14.01 15.65
C MET A 400 -10.63 13.73 16.82
N TYR A 401 -9.76 12.73 16.65
CA TYR A 401 -8.80 12.30 17.65
C TYR A 401 -7.42 12.17 17.02
N ALA A 402 -6.38 12.29 17.84
CA ALA A 402 -5.05 11.84 17.46
C ALA A 402 -4.44 10.98 18.57
N ALA A 403 -3.73 9.92 18.16
CA ALA A 403 -2.77 9.24 19.00
C ALA A 403 -1.42 9.94 18.81
N LYS A 404 -1.06 10.84 19.73
CA LYS A 404 0.24 11.50 19.77
C LYS A 404 1.27 10.51 20.31
N VAL A 405 2.08 9.95 19.43
CA VAL A 405 3.23 9.10 19.82
C VAL A 405 4.42 10.00 20.13
N TYR A 406 5.17 9.70 21.19
CA TYR A 406 6.39 10.45 21.54
C TYR A 406 7.40 9.62 22.31
N ASP A 407 8.67 9.95 22.11
CA ASP A 407 9.83 9.24 22.68
C ASP A 407 10.69 10.12 23.60
N GLY A 408 10.10 11.22 24.09
CA GLY A 408 10.74 12.21 24.96
C GLY A 408 11.41 13.36 24.20
N ASN A 409 11.95 13.11 23.00
CA ASN A 409 12.62 14.12 22.18
C ASN A 409 11.75 14.59 21.01
N ASN A 410 10.96 13.68 20.43
CA ASN A 410 10.13 13.93 19.26
C ASN A 410 8.70 13.45 19.49
N SER A 411 7.78 13.94 18.66
CA SER A 411 6.41 13.45 18.63
C SER A 411 5.83 13.44 17.23
N PHE A 412 4.83 12.59 17.02
CA PHE A 412 4.07 12.50 15.79
C PHE A 412 2.59 12.25 16.10
N PHE A 413 1.68 12.78 15.27
CA PHE A 413 0.25 12.67 15.48
C PHE A 413 -0.37 11.70 14.47
N ILE A 414 -1.01 10.65 15.01
CA ILE A 414 -1.75 9.68 14.21
C ILE A 414 -3.24 10.02 14.32
N THR A 415 -3.75 10.72 13.32
CA THR A 415 -5.11 11.26 13.31
C THR A 415 -6.14 10.23 12.85
N PHE A 416 -7.26 10.14 13.56
CA PHE A 416 -8.37 9.26 13.24
C PHE A 416 -9.70 9.85 13.72
N ILE A 417 -10.79 9.32 13.19
CA ILE A 417 -12.16 9.73 13.56
C ILE A 417 -12.80 8.66 14.44
N VAL A 418 -13.42 9.10 15.55
CA VAL A 418 -14.36 8.26 16.30
C VAL A 418 -15.76 8.57 15.80
N LYS A 419 -16.45 7.53 15.32
CA LYS A 419 -17.78 7.62 14.73
C LYS A 419 -18.85 7.50 15.79
N GLU A 420 -20.02 8.01 15.47
CA GLU A 420 -21.21 7.77 16.27
C GLU A 420 -21.76 6.36 16.04
N LYS A 421 -22.29 5.73 17.10
CA LYS A 421 -22.88 4.39 17.01
C LYS A 421 -24.41 4.49 17.02
N SER A 422 -25.04 3.85 16.04
CA SER A 422 -26.52 3.78 15.96
C SER A 422 -27.13 3.28 17.28
N PRO A 423 -28.22 3.90 17.79
CA PRO A 423 -29.06 4.93 17.14
C PRO A 423 -28.66 6.40 17.42
N ASN A 424 -27.53 6.68 18.06
CA ASN A 424 -27.23 7.98 18.69
C ASN A 424 -26.74 9.10 17.73
N PHE A 425 -27.10 9.07 16.45
CA PHE A 425 -26.66 10.10 15.50
C PHE A 425 -27.21 11.47 15.89
N SER A 426 -26.34 12.49 15.88
CA SER A 426 -26.76 13.89 15.92
C SER A 426 -27.44 14.26 14.61
N ASP A 427 -28.28 15.30 14.63
CA ASP A 427 -28.90 15.81 13.41
C ASP A 427 -27.87 16.39 12.40
N ILE A 428 -26.69 16.79 12.87
CA ILE A 428 -25.57 17.29 12.05
C ILE A 428 -24.52 16.19 11.85
N GLY A 429 -24.22 15.88 10.60
CA GLY A 429 -23.07 15.06 10.21
C GLY A 429 -21.93 15.93 9.70
N VAL A 430 -20.69 15.71 10.16
CA VAL A 430 -19.49 16.39 9.65
C VAL A 430 -18.61 15.39 8.91
N LEU A 431 -18.35 15.66 7.63
CA LEU A 431 -17.49 14.84 6.81
C LEU A 431 -16.03 15.28 6.94
N ALA A 432 -15.18 14.38 7.45
CA ALA A 432 -13.73 14.53 7.41
C ALA A 432 -13.19 14.16 6.03
N SER A 433 -12.39 15.05 5.43
CA SER A 433 -11.88 14.91 4.05
C SER A 433 -10.64 14.01 3.98
N THR A 434 -10.74 12.84 4.58
CA THR A 434 -9.70 11.80 4.67
C THR A 434 -9.08 11.39 3.32
N ASN A 435 -9.85 11.38 2.23
CA ASN A 435 -9.30 11.14 0.90
C ASN A 435 -8.32 12.26 0.50
N THR A 436 -8.66 13.52 0.80
CA THR A 436 -7.76 14.66 0.57
C THR A 436 -6.53 14.56 1.46
N TRP A 437 -6.67 14.17 2.74
CA TRP A 437 -5.53 13.98 3.63
C TRP A 437 -4.51 13.00 3.02
N GLU A 438 -4.99 11.91 2.41
CA GLU A 438 -4.14 10.88 1.81
C GLU A 438 -3.65 11.25 0.40
N ALA A 439 -4.42 12.05 -0.35
CA ALA A 439 -4.01 12.56 -1.65
C ALA A 439 -2.77 13.46 -1.57
N TYR A 440 -2.67 14.24 -0.49
CA TYR A 440 -1.57 15.18 -0.22
C TYR A 440 -0.40 14.52 0.54
N ASN A 441 -0.59 13.32 1.08
CA ASN A 441 0.44 12.61 1.84
C ASN A 441 1.63 12.19 0.95
N SER A 442 2.80 12.81 1.17
CA SER A 442 4.05 12.55 0.46
C SER A 442 4.95 11.51 1.12
N TRP A 443 4.58 11.00 2.30
CA TRP A 443 5.37 10.02 3.02
C TRP A 443 5.58 8.75 2.19
N GLY A 444 6.79 8.19 2.23
CA GLY A 444 7.18 7.07 1.39
C GLY A 444 7.49 7.45 -0.06
N GLY A 445 7.58 8.75 -0.36
CA GLY A 445 8.23 9.28 -1.57
C GLY A 445 7.30 9.95 -2.59
N LYS A 446 5.98 9.71 -2.55
CA LYS A 446 5.02 10.32 -3.48
C LYS A 446 3.65 10.58 -2.86
N SER A 447 3.01 11.65 -3.31
CA SER A 447 1.58 11.93 -3.15
C SER A 447 0.88 11.92 -4.52
N LEU A 448 -0.43 12.15 -4.59
CA LEU A 448 -1.14 12.33 -5.89
C LEU A 448 -0.80 13.67 -6.57
N TYR A 449 0.04 14.49 -5.95
CA TYR A 449 0.60 15.71 -6.54
C TYR A 449 2.04 15.52 -7.04
N SER A 450 2.72 14.45 -6.65
CA SER A 450 4.04 14.12 -7.18
C SER A 450 3.95 13.72 -8.65
N TYR A 451 4.87 14.21 -9.48
CA TYR A 451 4.93 13.88 -10.90
C TYR A 451 6.37 13.79 -11.40
N ASN A 452 6.56 13.01 -12.47
CA ASN A 452 7.77 13.04 -13.29
C ASN A 452 7.45 13.70 -14.63
N VAL A 453 8.41 14.41 -15.23
CA VAL A 453 8.27 14.94 -16.59
C VAL A 453 8.78 13.89 -17.57
N VAL A 454 7.90 13.40 -18.44
CA VAL A 454 8.22 12.41 -19.50
C VAL A 454 7.89 13.04 -20.83
N ASN A 455 8.89 13.22 -21.69
CA ASN A 455 8.75 13.89 -23.00
C ASN A 455 8.05 15.26 -22.89
N GLY A 456 8.41 16.06 -21.88
CA GLY A 456 7.81 17.38 -21.62
C GLY A 456 6.44 17.37 -20.94
N VAL A 457 5.84 16.19 -20.68
CA VAL A 457 4.51 16.05 -20.07
C VAL A 457 4.63 15.58 -18.63
N LYS A 458 3.92 16.25 -17.71
CA LYS A 458 3.81 15.81 -16.31
C LYS A 458 3.01 14.50 -16.23
N LYS A 459 3.63 13.44 -15.70
CA LYS A 459 2.98 12.18 -15.34
C LYS A 459 2.88 12.08 -13.84
N TYR A 460 1.69 12.36 -13.33
CA TYR A 460 1.38 12.30 -11.91
C TYR A 460 1.37 10.87 -11.39
N ASN A 461 1.67 10.72 -10.11
CA ASN A 461 1.39 9.49 -9.41
C ASN A 461 -0.12 9.27 -9.32
N GLU A 462 -0.56 8.03 -9.53
CA GLU A 462 -1.98 7.72 -9.68
C GLU A 462 -2.54 6.94 -8.49
N ILE A 463 -1.70 6.24 -7.70
CA ILE A 463 -2.16 5.37 -6.62
C ILE A 463 -1.40 5.70 -5.33
N VAL A 464 -2.14 5.79 -4.23
CA VAL A 464 -1.62 5.92 -2.87
C VAL A 464 -2.28 4.91 -1.92
N SER A 465 -1.57 4.52 -0.86
CA SER A 465 -2.11 3.72 0.26
C SER A 465 -2.33 4.61 1.48
N PHE A 466 -3.32 4.26 2.30
CA PHE A 466 -3.65 4.88 3.57
C PHE A 466 -2.86 4.26 4.73
N LYS A 467 -2.20 3.11 4.51
CA LYS A 467 -1.43 2.39 5.53
C LYS A 467 0.01 2.88 5.62
N ARG A 468 0.16 4.17 5.91
CA ARG A 468 1.46 4.84 6.04
C ARG A 468 1.35 6.07 6.93
N PRO A 469 2.45 6.53 7.57
CA PRO A 469 2.46 7.80 8.27
C PRO A 469 1.96 8.96 7.40
N ASN A 470 1.23 9.90 7.99
CA ASN A 470 0.73 11.09 7.33
C ASN A 470 1.05 12.35 8.15
N PRO A 471 2.25 12.95 8.00
CA PRO A 471 2.62 14.16 8.73
C PRO A 471 1.76 15.38 8.34
N GLY A 472 1.14 15.37 7.16
CA GLY A 472 0.27 16.47 6.72
C GLY A 472 -1.10 16.47 7.39
N ALA A 473 -1.52 15.34 7.95
CA ALA A 473 -2.77 15.20 8.69
C ALA A 473 -2.61 15.48 10.19
N ASP A 474 -1.57 16.22 10.60
CA ASP A 474 -1.43 16.72 11.97
C ASP A 474 -2.55 17.73 12.28
N PRO A 475 -3.41 17.50 13.29
CA PRO A 475 -4.43 18.45 13.68
C PRO A 475 -3.87 19.59 14.53
N SER A 476 -2.66 19.48 15.07
CA SER A 476 -2.01 20.55 15.83
C SER A 476 -1.20 21.49 14.91
N GLY A 477 -0.66 22.59 15.44
CA GLY A 477 0.17 23.54 14.68
C GLY A 477 -0.59 24.64 13.92
N ASP A 478 0.09 25.23 12.94
CA ASP A 478 -0.40 26.38 12.15
C ASP A 478 -1.64 26.03 11.30
N ALA A 479 -2.50 27.02 11.07
CA ALA A 479 -3.77 26.87 10.34
C ALA A 479 -3.56 26.31 8.93
N GLY A 480 -3.84 25.02 8.74
CA GLY A 480 -3.70 24.29 7.48
C GLY A 480 -5.02 24.09 6.72
N HIS A 481 -5.02 23.22 5.72
CA HIS A 481 -6.22 22.85 4.94
C HIS A 481 -6.65 21.38 5.07
N LEU A 482 -5.91 20.58 5.86
CA LEU A 482 -6.23 19.17 6.14
C LEU A 482 -6.86 19.06 7.55
N ALA A 483 -6.50 18.05 8.35
CA ALA A 483 -7.07 17.83 9.68
C ALA A 483 -7.05 19.08 10.57
N ASN A 484 -5.96 19.85 10.57
CA ASN A 484 -5.86 21.10 11.31
C ASN A 484 -6.91 22.13 10.85
N GLY A 485 -7.13 22.29 9.54
CA GLY A 485 -8.13 23.23 9.03
C GLY A 485 -9.56 22.80 9.37
N GLU A 486 -9.84 21.49 9.36
CA GLU A 486 -11.14 20.94 9.73
C GLU A 486 -11.44 21.10 11.24
N LYS A 487 -10.43 21.01 12.11
CA LYS A 487 -10.62 21.17 13.56
C LYS A 487 -11.25 22.51 13.95
N HIS A 488 -10.99 23.56 13.17
CA HIS A 488 -11.53 24.90 13.44
C HIS A 488 -13.06 24.94 13.29
N ILE A 489 -13.61 24.18 12.35
CA ILE A 489 -15.06 24.01 12.21
C ILE A 489 -15.61 23.20 13.40
N LEU A 490 -14.93 22.14 13.82
CA LEU A 490 -15.33 21.33 14.98
C LEU A 490 -15.36 22.15 16.27
N GLY A 491 -14.31 22.91 16.54
CA GLY A 491 -14.27 23.79 17.72
C GLY A 491 -15.32 24.90 17.65
N TRP A 492 -15.61 25.42 16.45
CA TRP A 492 -16.70 26.38 16.28
C TRP A 492 -18.07 25.77 16.59
N LEU A 493 -18.35 24.54 16.12
CA LEU A 493 -19.60 23.84 16.42
C LEU A 493 -19.78 23.68 17.92
N GLU A 494 -18.75 23.22 18.63
CA GLU A 494 -18.80 23.00 20.09
C GLU A 494 -19.00 24.32 20.87
N ARG A 495 -18.26 25.39 20.54
CA ARG A 495 -18.45 26.72 21.18
C ARG A 495 -19.85 27.30 21.01
N ASN A 496 -20.53 26.92 19.93
CA ASN A 496 -21.87 27.39 19.61
C ASN A 496 -22.97 26.37 19.96
N ASN A 497 -22.64 25.32 20.74
CA ASN A 497 -23.56 24.28 21.20
C ASN A 497 -24.26 23.52 20.07
N HIS A 498 -23.56 23.29 18.96
CA HIS A 498 -24.01 22.41 17.90
C HIS A 498 -23.44 21.01 18.09
N GLU A 499 -24.30 20.06 18.47
CA GLU A 499 -23.93 18.64 18.51
C GLU A 499 -23.79 18.08 17.09
N TYR A 500 -22.79 17.22 16.89
CA TYR A 500 -22.49 16.64 15.59
C TYR A 500 -21.99 15.21 15.72
N SER A 501 -22.13 14.45 14.64
CA SER A 501 -21.41 13.19 14.45
C SER A 501 -20.41 13.29 13.31
N MET A 502 -19.21 12.74 13.50
CA MET A 502 -18.21 12.69 12.44
C MET A 502 -18.25 11.38 11.66
N ILE A 503 -18.03 11.51 10.36
CA ILE A 503 -17.86 10.41 9.40
C ILE A 503 -16.67 10.73 8.48
N THR A 504 -16.09 9.71 7.86
CA THR A 504 -15.02 9.88 6.87
C THR A 504 -15.52 9.65 5.45
N ASP A 505 -14.74 10.08 4.46
CA ASP A 505 -15.02 9.78 3.05
C ASP A 505 -15.20 8.27 2.79
N ASN A 506 -14.40 7.44 3.47
CA ASN A 506 -14.50 5.99 3.31
C ASN A 506 -15.81 5.44 3.89
N ASP A 507 -16.33 6.01 4.99
CA ASP A 507 -17.63 5.62 5.53
C ASP A 507 -18.77 5.92 4.54
N VAL A 508 -18.71 7.07 3.86
CA VAL A 508 -19.68 7.46 2.83
C VAL A 508 -19.49 6.62 1.56
N HIS A 509 -18.26 6.31 1.16
CA HIS A 509 -17.98 5.44 0.02
C HIS A 509 -18.58 4.05 0.21
N GLU A 510 -18.33 3.42 1.37
CA GLU A 510 -18.82 2.08 1.69
C GLU A 510 -20.35 2.09 1.84
N ASN A 511 -20.91 3.09 2.53
CA ASN A 511 -22.35 3.21 2.75
C ASN A 511 -22.89 4.62 2.46
N PRO A 512 -23.21 4.95 1.19
CA PRO A 512 -23.72 6.28 0.84
C PRO A 512 -25.05 6.64 1.52
N MET A 513 -25.85 5.63 1.92
CA MET A 513 -27.11 5.84 2.64
C MET A 513 -26.92 6.35 4.07
N LEU A 514 -25.68 6.31 4.59
CA LEU A 514 -25.33 6.89 5.89
C LEU A 514 -25.68 8.37 5.97
N LEU A 515 -25.58 9.11 4.85
CA LEU A 515 -25.93 10.53 4.80
C LEU A 515 -27.37 10.80 5.23
N GLY A 516 -28.29 9.87 4.96
CA GLY A 516 -29.70 9.97 5.36
C GLY A 516 -29.95 9.83 6.87
N LYS A 517 -28.92 9.64 7.69
CA LYS A 517 -29.02 9.69 9.16
C LYS A 517 -29.00 11.13 9.70
N PHE A 518 -28.67 12.11 8.87
CA PHE A 518 -28.44 13.49 9.27
C PHE A 518 -29.45 14.41 8.59
N LYS A 519 -29.96 15.41 9.32
CA LYS A 519 -30.73 16.51 8.71
C LYS A 519 -29.83 17.45 7.92
N THR A 520 -28.58 17.61 8.36
CA THR A 520 -27.58 18.45 7.70
C THR A 520 -26.24 17.74 7.59
N ILE A 521 -25.62 17.77 6.41
CA ILE A 521 -24.24 17.36 6.19
C ILE A 521 -23.35 18.59 6.01
N ILE A 522 -22.27 18.66 6.79
CA ILE A 522 -21.20 19.64 6.64
C ILE A 522 -20.06 19.01 5.83
N VAL A 523 -19.72 19.63 4.70
CA VAL A 523 -18.53 19.30 3.90
C VAL A 523 -17.43 20.29 4.25
N SER A 524 -16.37 19.82 4.90
CA SER A 524 -15.39 20.66 5.60
C SER A 524 -14.17 21.04 4.76
N THR A 525 -13.79 22.32 4.82
CA THR A 525 -12.47 22.89 4.47
C THR A 525 -11.95 22.60 3.05
N HIS A 526 -11.52 21.38 2.75
CA HIS A 526 -10.93 21.03 1.45
C HIS A 526 -11.24 19.58 1.05
N SER A 527 -12.49 19.33 0.65
CA SER A 527 -12.98 17.99 0.31
C SER A 527 -12.79 17.66 -1.18
N GLU A 528 -11.55 17.69 -1.67
CA GLU A 528 -11.20 17.66 -3.11
C GLU A 528 -11.42 16.30 -3.81
N TYR A 529 -11.19 15.16 -3.13
CA TYR A 529 -11.13 13.83 -3.76
C TYR A 529 -12.33 12.95 -3.42
N TRP A 530 -13.21 12.73 -4.40
CA TRP A 530 -14.49 12.02 -4.20
C TRP A 530 -14.65 10.82 -5.12
N SER A 531 -15.29 9.76 -4.63
CA SER A 531 -15.71 8.65 -5.46
C SER A 531 -17.10 8.91 -6.09
N THR A 532 -17.42 8.24 -7.20
CA THR A 532 -18.77 8.36 -7.80
C THR A 532 -19.87 7.92 -6.83
N ARG A 533 -19.60 6.91 -5.99
CA ARG A 533 -20.55 6.45 -4.95
C ARG A 533 -20.88 7.56 -3.94
N MET A 534 -19.88 8.35 -3.53
CA MET A 534 -20.10 9.47 -2.62
C MET A 534 -20.88 10.60 -3.29
N TYR A 535 -20.51 10.96 -4.52
CA TYR A 535 -21.23 11.98 -5.31
C TYR A 535 -22.72 11.60 -5.45
N ASP A 536 -22.99 10.36 -5.87
CA ASP A 536 -24.36 9.88 -6.07
C ASP A 536 -25.11 9.77 -4.73
N GLY A 537 -24.42 9.40 -3.66
CA GLY A 537 -24.94 9.44 -2.29
C GLY A 537 -25.41 10.83 -1.88
N LEU A 538 -24.58 11.85 -2.05
CA LEU A 538 -24.91 13.23 -1.72
C LEU A 538 -26.06 13.76 -2.60
N GLN A 539 -26.05 13.42 -3.90
CA GLN A 539 -27.15 13.75 -4.79
C GLN A 539 -28.47 13.12 -4.32
N ASN A 540 -28.45 11.84 -3.93
CA ASN A 540 -29.64 11.16 -3.43
C ASN A 540 -30.09 11.75 -2.08
N TYR A 541 -29.16 12.09 -1.21
CA TYR A 541 -29.44 12.76 0.06
C TYR A 541 -30.21 14.08 -0.15
N LEU A 542 -29.72 14.96 -1.03
CA LEU A 542 -30.41 16.20 -1.40
C LEU A 542 -31.79 15.99 -2.03
N LYS A 543 -31.93 14.96 -2.88
CA LYS A 543 -33.23 14.59 -3.48
C LYS A 543 -34.26 14.15 -2.44
N ASN A 544 -33.83 13.64 -1.30
CA ASN A 544 -34.68 13.17 -0.21
C ASN A 544 -34.78 14.18 0.95
N GLY A 545 -34.61 15.47 0.67
CA GLY A 545 -34.83 16.53 1.65
C GLY A 545 -33.62 16.87 2.53
N GLY A 546 -32.47 16.23 2.31
CA GLY A 546 -31.25 16.52 3.07
C GLY A 546 -30.72 17.94 2.86
N ASN A 547 -30.07 18.51 3.87
CA ASN A 547 -29.46 19.84 3.80
C ASN A 547 -27.93 19.76 3.74
N VAL A 548 -27.29 20.64 2.97
CA VAL A 548 -25.82 20.67 2.85
C VAL A 548 -25.28 22.04 3.23
N LEU A 549 -24.37 22.04 4.20
CA LEU A 549 -23.52 23.18 4.54
C LEU A 549 -22.13 22.92 3.96
N TYR A 550 -21.84 23.50 2.80
CA TYR A 550 -20.57 23.36 2.12
C TYR A 550 -19.61 24.46 2.57
N LEU A 551 -18.78 24.14 3.58
CA LEU A 551 -17.76 25.02 4.16
C LEU A 551 -16.37 24.71 3.59
N SER A 552 -16.31 24.33 2.31
CA SER A 552 -15.10 23.87 1.62
C SER A 552 -14.80 24.78 0.41
N GLY A 553 -13.55 24.71 -0.07
CA GLY A 553 -13.15 25.17 -1.40
C GLY A 553 -12.53 24.03 -2.19
N ASN A 554 -12.61 24.08 -3.52
CA ASN A 554 -12.16 23.04 -4.44
C ASN A 554 -12.62 21.63 -4.03
N GLY A 555 -13.88 21.53 -3.63
CA GLY A 555 -14.51 20.30 -3.21
C GLY A 555 -15.06 19.52 -4.40
N ILE A 556 -15.08 18.19 -4.28
CA ILE A 556 -15.69 17.28 -5.26
C ILE A 556 -15.07 17.47 -6.66
N TYR A 557 -13.77 17.79 -6.72
CA TYR A 557 -13.10 18.16 -7.97
C TYR A 557 -12.56 16.93 -8.70
N TRP A 558 -11.73 16.12 -8.03
CA TRP A 558 -11.15 14.91 -8.61
C TRP A 558 -12.01 13.69 -8.31
N LYS A 559 -12.35 12.96 -9.38
CA LYS A 559 -12.92 11.63 -9.23
C LYS A 559 -11.82 10.63 -8.89
N VAL A 560 -12.05 9.85 -7.83
CA VAL A 560 -11.20 8.74 -7.41
C VAL A 560 -11.91 7.39 -7.40
N ALA A 561 -11.11 6.33 -7.43
CA ALA A 561 -11.54 4.98 -7.14
C ALA A 561 -10.87 4.48 -5.85
N LEU A 562 -11.65 3.90 -4.94
CA LEU A 562 -11.15 3.31 -3.69
C LEU A 562 -11.16 1.79 -3.79
N LYS A 563 -10.14 1.14 -3.21
CA LYS A 563 -10.06 -0.32 -3.09
C LYS A 563 -9.25 -0.72 -1.87
N GLY A 564 -9.93 -1.19 -0.83
CA GLY A 564 -9.28 -1.49 0.45
C GLY A 564 -8.67 -0.22 1.04
N ASP A 565 -7.39 -0.26 1.37
CA ASP A 565 -6.64 0.89 1.90
C ASP A 565 -6.03 1.78 0.81
N LYS A 566 -6.44 1.65 -0.45
CA LYS A 566 -5.83 2.37 -1.57
C LYS A 566 -6.81 3.26 -2.29
N MET A 567 -6.28 4.38 -2.77
CA MET A 567 -6.97 5.33 -3.62
C MET A 567 -6.23 5.49 -4.94
N GLU A 568 -6.98 5.46 -6.03
CA GLU A 568 -6.52 5.72 -7.39
C GLU A 568 -7.16 6.98 -7.96
N ALA A 569 -6.36 7.86 -8.57
CA ALA A 569 -6.80 9.05 -9.29
C ALA A 569 -6.16 9.11 -10.68
N LYS A 570 -6.99 9.11 -11.72
CA LYS A 570 -6.55 9.27 -13.12
C LYS A 570 -6.66 10.73 -13.57
N LYS A 571 -5.69 11.56 -13.19
CA LYS A 571 -5.70 13.01 -13.49
C LYS A 571 -5.61 13.34 -14.99
N ASP A 572 -5.21 12.38 -15.81
CA ASP A 572 -5.21 12.47 -17.27
C ASP A 572 -6.59 12.19 -17.91
N GLY A 573 -7.60 11.81 -17.12
CA GLY A 573 -8.93 11.41 -17.60
C GLY A 573 -9.01 9.96 -18.07
N GLY A 574 -7.96 9.16 -17.88
CA GLY A 574 -7.95 7.73 -18.18
C GLY A 574 -8.93 6.94 -17.32
N ARG A 575 -9.06 5.63 -17.58
CA ARG A 575 -9.93 4.75 -16.79
C ARG A 575 -9.22 4.25 -15.54
N HIS A 576 -9.91 4.29 -14.40
CA HIS A 576 -9.42 3.71 -13.15
C HIS A 576 -9.24 2.20 -13.32
N THR A 577 -8.09 1.68 -12.88
CA THR A 577 -7.81 0.24 -12.85
C THR A 577 -8.64 -0.49 -11.79
N PHE A 578 -9.06 0.20 -10.73
CA PHE A 578 -9.84 -0.41 -9.65
C PHE A 578 -11.31 -0.63 -10.01
N THR A 579 -11.93 0.29 -10.75
CA THR A 579 -13.37 0.25 -11.06
C THR A 579 -13.68 0.14 -12.55
N GLY A 580 -12.71 0.43 -13.42
CA GLY A 580 -12.93 0.54 -14.87
C GLY A 580 -13.69 1.79 -15.29
N GLU A 581 -14.04 2.71 -14.38
CA GLU A 581 -14.74 3.94 -14.73
C GLU A 581 -13.80 5.03 -15.26
N PRO A 582 -14.27 5.99 -16.08
CA PRO A 582 -13.49 7.18 -16.41
C PRO A 582 -13.12 7.95 -15.13
N GLY A 583 -11.86 8.37 -15.03
CA GLY A 583 -11.39 9.29 -14.00
C GLY A 583 -11.34 10.74 -14.51
N GLY A 584 -10.52 11.56 -13.85
CA GLY A 584 -10.39 12.98 -14.14
C GLY A 584 -11.30 13.84 -13.28
N LEU A 585 -11.70 14.99 -13.82
CA LEU A 585 -12.54 15.97 -13.11
C LEU A 585 -14.01 15.57 -13.17
N PHE A 586 -14.73 15.73 -12.07
CA PHE A 586 -16.19 15.50 -11.99
C PHE A 586 -16.97 16.31 -13.04
N TYR A 587 -16.62 17.58 -13.21
CA TYR A 587 -17.14 18.44 -14.28
C TYR A 587 -17.01 17.81 -15.68
N ARG A 588 -15.86 17.21 -16.02
CA ARG A 588 -15.60 16.67 -17.37
C ARG A 588 -16.33 15.37 -17.67
N ILE A 589 -16.80 14.66 -16.64
CA ILE A 589 -17.53 13.40 -16.78
C ILE A 589 -19.06 13.57 -16.66
N GLY A 590 -19.56 14.81 -16.78
CA GLY A 590 -20.99 15.12 -16.75
C GLY A 590 -21.62 15.07 -15.35
N LYS A 591 -20.80 15.15 -14.30
CA LYS A 591 -21.23 15.20 -12.90
C LYS A 591 -20.60 16.42 -12.21
N PRO A 592 -20.83 17.66 -12.70
CA PRO A 592 -20.21 18.83 -12.12
C PRO A 592 -20.61 19.02 -10.66
N GLU A 593 -19.65 19.41 -9.84
CA GLU A 593 -19.81 19.77 -8.44
C GLU A 593 -20.77 20.96 -8.26
N THR A 594 -20.77 21.91 -9.19
CA THR A 594 -21.66 23.08 -9.20
C THR A 594 -23.14 22.70 -9.28
N ALA A 595 -23.49 21.53 -9.85
CA ALA A 595 -24.86 21.04 -9.85
C ALA A 595 -25.30 20.44 -8.50
N LEU A 596 -24.36 20.11 -7.59
CA LEU A 596 -24.65 19.63 -6.24
C LEU A 596 -24.54 20.74 -5.21
N VAL A 597 -23.40 21.44 -5.19
CA VAL A 597 -23.09 22.44 -4.16
C VAL A 597 -23.17 23.88 -4.66
N GLY A 598 -23.64 24.10 -5.89
CA GLY A 598 -23.90 25.43 -6.45
C GLY A 598 -22.67 26.21 -6.90
N VAL A 599 -21.48 25.86 -6.42
CA VAL A 599 -20.19 26.47 -6.78
C VAL A 599 -19.16 25.40 -7.12
N GLY A 600 -18.11 25.77 -7.86
CA GLY A 600 -16.99 24.86 -8.15
C GLY A 600 -15.73 25.62 -8.46
N TYR A 601 -14.58 24.96 -8.27
CA TYR A 601 -13.27 25.61 -8.30
C TYR A 601 -12.98 26.33 -9.61
N ARG A 602 -12.48 27.55 -9.51
CA ARG A 602 -11.77 28.22 -10.61
C ARG A 602 -10.44 28.74 -10.12
N SER A 603 -9.46 28.77 -11.03
CA SER A 603 -8.14 29.32 -10.73
C SER A 603 -8.14 30.83 -10.51
N THR A 604 -9.21 31.53 -10.91
CA THR A 604 -9.44 32.94 -10.57
C THR A 604 -9.77 33.08 -9.10
N GLY A 605 -9.21 34.07 -8.41
CA GLY A 605 -9.42 34.26 -6.97
C GLY A 605 -8.49 33.43 -6.08
N PHE A 606 -7.76 32.47 -6.67
CA PHE A 606 -6.71 31.69 -5.98
C PHE A 606 -5.68 32.62 -5.32
N SER A 607 -5.09 32.16 -4.20
CA SER A 607 -4.01 32.82 -3.43
C SER A 607 -4.46 33.56 -2.16
N VAL A 608 -3.95 34.77 -1.91
CA VAL A 608 -4.00 35.47 -0.62
C VAL A 608 -5.44 35.61 -0.10
N PRO A 609 -5.71 35.24 1.16
CA PRO A 609 -7.05 35.32 1.72
C PRO A 609 -7.60 36.76 1.83
N ALA A 610 -8.88 36.92 1.52
CA ALA A 610 -9.60 38.19 1.47
C ALA A 610 -11.02 38.06 2.09
N PRO A 611 -11.68 39.15 2.52
CA PRO A 611 -13.06 39.11 2.97
C PRO A 611 -14.06 38.87 1.83
N TYR A 612 -15.31 38.57 2.19
CA TYR A 612 -16.45 38.66 1.26
C TYR A 612 -17.09 40.04 1.35
N LYS A 613 -17.59 40.52 0.21
CA LYS A 613 -18.44 41.71 0.08
C LYS A 613 -19.89 41.28 -0.13
N VAL A 614 -20.79 41.74 0.75
CA VAL A 614 -22.20 41.34 0.74
C VAL A 614 -22.98 41.99 -0.39
N THR A 615 -23.78 41.21 -1.12
CA THR A 615 -24.57 41.66 -2.28
C THR A 615 -26.08 41.66 -2.00
N ASN A 616 -26.58 40.69 -1.23
CA ASN A 616 -28.01 40.48 -0.97
C ASN A 616 -28.34 40.42 0.55
N PRO A 617 -28.23 41.55 1.29
CA PRO A 617 -28.39 41.58 2.74
C PRO A 617 -29.84 41.35 3.24
N SER A 618 -30.85 41.44 2.36
CA SER A 618 -32.25 41.21 2.71
C SER A 618 -32.61 39.72 2.84
N HIS A 619 -31.72 38.81 2.45
CA HIS A 619 -31.92 37.37 2.58
C HIS A 619 -31.96 36.96 4.07
N TRP A 620 -32.79 35.98 4.43
CA TRP A 620 -33.02 35.56 5.82
C TRP A 620 -31.75 35.12 6.55
N ILE A 621 -30.74 34.65 5.81
CA ILE A 621 -29.42 34.26 6.34
C ILE A 621 -28.73 35.41 7.07
N PHE A 622 -28.97 36.66 6.66
CA PHE A 622 -28.41 37.85 7.29
C PHE A 622 -29.30 38.43 8.40
N ALA A 623 -30.39 37.77 8.78
CA ALA A 623 -31.26 38.24 9.87
C ALA A 623 -30.48 38.43 11.17
N ASN A 624 -30.72 39.54 11.86
CA ASN A 624 -30.09 39.90 13.14
C ASN A 624 -28.54 39.96 13.11
N THR A 625 -27.96 40.22 11.93
CA THR A 625 -26.49 40.41 11.78
C THR A 625 -26.06 41.88 11.76
N GLY A 626 -26.98 42.80 11.48
CA GLY A 626 -26.68 44.22 11.24
C GLY A 626 -25.94 44.51 9.93
N ILE A 627 -25.78 43.50 9.06
CA ILE A 627 -25.04 43.62 7.79
C ILE A 627 -25.85 44.38 6.74
N SER A 628 -25.18 45.31 6.07
CA SER A 628 -25.71 46.08 4.94
C SER A 628 -25.06 45.68 3.61
N LYS A 629 -25.66 46.11 2.49
CA LYS A 629 -25.12 45.87 1.15
C LYS A 629 -23.75 46.54 1.03
N GLY A 630 -22.74 45.79 0.60
CA GLY A 630 -21.37 46.27 0.44
C GLY A 630 -20.48 46.11 1.66
N ASP A 631 -21.04 45.71 2.82
CA ASP A 631 -20.23 45.40 4.00
C ASP A 631 -19.27 44.23 3.74
N LEU A 632 -18.13 44.29 4.42
CA LEU A 632 -17.16 43.20 4.45
C LEU A 632 -17.42 42.27 5.63
N ILE A 633 -17.39 40.97 5.36
CA ILE A 633 -17.50 39.89 6.34
C ILE A 633 -16.35 38.90 6.19
N GLY A 634 -15.95 38.26 7.29
CA GLY A 634 -14.81 37.35 7.27
C GLY A 634 -13.50 38.09 7.02
N VAL A 635 -13.33 39.26 7.63
CA VAL A 635 -12.12 40.09 7.47
C VAL A 635 -10.94 39.44 8.17
N ARG A 636 -11.17 38.77 9.30
CA ARG A 636 -10.16 38.08 10.08
C ARG A 636 -10.29 36.57 9.92
N GLY A 637 -9.18 35.86 10.01
CA GLY A 637 -9.17 34.41 10.10
C GLY A 637 -7.81 33.87 10.50
N LEU A 638 -7.79 32.59 10.85
CA LEU A 638 -6.59 31.91 11.34
C LEU A 638 -5.58 31.62 10.21
N ASN A 639 -6.03 31.49 8.97
CA ASN A 639 -5.20 31.20 7.80
C ASN A 639 -4.50 32.46 7.29
N THR A 640 -3.38 32.88 7.91
CA THR A 640 -2.65 34.10 7.50
C THR A 640 -1.48 33.80 6.57
N ILE A 641 -1.32 34.57 5.48
CA ILE A 641 -0.16 34.51 4.56
C ILE A 641 0.32 35.93 4.27
N ASN A 642 1.64 36.17 4.20
CA ASN A 642 2.22 37.45 3.79
C ASN A 642 1.64 38.67 4.54
N ASN A 643 1.45 38.55 5.86
CA ASN A 643 0.82 39.56 6.72
C ASN A 643 -0.66 39.88 6.40
N SER A 644 -1.37 39.01 5.67
CA SER A 644 -2.83 39.13 5.46
C SER A 644 -3.59 39.03 6.79
N THR A 645 -4.79 39.57 6.85
CA THR A 645 -5.72 39.37 7.97
C THR A 645 -6.31 37.95 8.06
N GLY A 646 -6.01 37.09 7.08
CA GLY A 646 -6.46 35.70 7.00
C GLY A 646 -7.92 35.53 6.57
N GLY A 647 -8.44 36.45 5.74
CA GLY A 647 -9.86 36.53 5.41
C GLY A 647 -10.52 35.25 4.84
N ALA A 648 -11.85 35.24 4.83
CA ALA A 648 -12.65 34.03 4.64
C ALA A 648 -12.74 33.49 3.20
N SER A 649 -12.27 34.24 2.20
CA SER A 649 -12.20 33.85 0.78
C SER A 649 -10.74 33.74 0.36
N GLY A 650 -10.20 32.52 0.23
CA GLY A 650 -8.77 32.36 0.01
C GLY A 650 -8.29 30.94 -0.24
N TRP A 651 -7.02 30.87 -0.64
CA TRP A 651 -6.32 29.70 -1.16
C TRP A 651 -6.94 29.17 -2.44
N GLU A 652 -8.02 28.41 -2.35
CA GLU A 652 -8.79 27.96 -3.50
C GLU A 652 -10.24 28.40 -3.33
N THR A 653 -10.77 29.00 -4.39
CA THR A 653 -12.07 29.66 -4.38
C THR A 653 -12.98 29.09 -5.46
N ASP A 654 -14.22 28.82 -5.08
CA ASP A 654 -15.25 28.26 -5.93
C ASP A 654 -16.22 29.35 -6.37
N GLN A 655 -16.68 29.27 -7.62
CA GLN A 655 -17.59 30.25 -8.22
C GLN A 655 -18.78 29.55 -8.88
N VAL A 656 -19.85 30.31 -9.10
CA VAL A 656 -21.01 29.84 -9.86
C VAL A 656 -20.67 29.63 -11.33
N ASP A 657 -21.40 28.74 -11.99
CA ASP A 657 -21.29 28.52 -13.44
C ASP A 657 -22.64 28.16 -14.08
N GLN A 658 -22.58 27.75 -15.35
CA GLN A 658 -23.76 27.37 -16.12
C GLN A 658 -24.55 26.17 -15.55
N SER A 659 -23.94 25.35 -14.69
CA SER A 659 -24.57 24.19 -14.06
C SER A 659 -25.06 24.49 -12.63
N THR A 660 -24.75 25.67 -12.09
CA THR A 660 -25.33 26.15 -10.83
C THR A 660 -26.87 26.18 -10.94
N PRO A 661 -27.62 25.69 -9.92
CA PRO A 661 -29.07 25.75 -9.91
C PRO A 661 -29.61 27.15 -10.18
N LYS A 662 -30.60 27.27 -11.08
CA LYS A 662 -31.11 28.56 -11.56
C LYS A 662 -31.72 29.44 -10.47
N ASN A 663 -32.17 28.83 -9.37
CA ASN A 663 -32.73 29.53 -8.21
C ASN A 663 -31.66 29.89 -7.16
N ALA A 664 -30.37 29.67 -7.43
CA ALA A 664 -29.30 30.05 -6.53
C ALA A 664 -29.14 31.57 -6.44
N ILE A 665 -28.95 32.04 -5.20
CA ILE A 665 -28.77 33.45 -4.86
C ILE A 665 -27.33 33.63 -4.40
N ILE A 666 -26.58 34.50 -5.07
CA ILE A 666 -25.26 34.93 -4.61
C ILE A 666 -25.46 35.91 -3.45
N LEU A 667 -25.04 35.54 -2.25
CA LEU A 667 -25.22 36.32 -1.03
C LEU A 667 -24.08 37.31 -0.80
N ALA A 668 -22.85 36.89 -1.11
CA ALA A 668 -21.63 37.69 -1.00
C ALA A 668 -20.55 37.14 -1.93
N GLN A 669 -19.56 37.98 -2.30
CA GLN A 669 -18.46 37.58 -3.18
C GLN A 669 -17.10 37.97 -2.60
N GLY A 670 -16.11 37.10 -2.71
CA GLY A 670 -14.75 37.34 -2.24
C GLY A 670 -14.07 38.51 -2.96
N THR A 671 -13.34 39.34 -2.22
CA THR A 671 -12.65 40.53 -2.75
C THR A 671 -11.19 40.28 -3.11
N ASN A 672 -10.86 39.07 -3.56
CA ASN A 672 -9.49 38.67 -3.91
C ASN A 672 -8.91 39.54 -5.04
N LEU A 673 -7.61 39.81 -5.00
CA LEU A 673 -6.95 40.80 -5.88
C LEU A 673 -6.91 40.41 -7.37
N VAL A 674 -7.07 39.14 -7.71
CA VAL A 674 -6.94 38.61 -9.07
C VAL A 674 -8.15 37.76 -9.41
N GLY A 675 -9.05 38.26 -10.28
CA GLY A 675 -10.28 37.56 -10.68
C GLY A 675 -11.43 37.69 -9.68
N ALA A 676 -12.50 36.91 -9.85
CA ALA A 676 -13.57 36.80 -8.85
C ALA A 676 -13.11 35.88 -7.71
N GLY A 677 -13.27 36.29 -6.46
CA GLY A 677 -13.06 35.44 -5.29
C GLY A 677 -14.13 34.35 -5.16
N ALA A 678 -14.28 33.77 -3.98
CA ALA A 678 -15.32 32.76 -3.73
C ALA A 678 -16.73 33.37 -3.81
N ASP A 679 -17.67 32.67 -4.42
CA ASP A 679 -19.10 33.03 -4.39
C ASP A 679 -19.78 32.34 -3.20
N MET A 680 -20.25 33.12 -2.22
CA MET A 680 -21.11 32.61 -1.16
C MET A 680 -22.54 32.55 -1.68
N ILE A 681 -23.13 31.36 -1.78
CA ILE A 681 -24.46 31.16 -2.37
C ILE A 681 -25.40 30.39 -1.46
N TYR A 682 -26.70 30.55 -1.72
CA TYR A 682 -27.76 29.72 -1.16
C TYR A 682 -28.76 29.32 -2.24
N TYR A 683 -29.27 28.10 -2.18
CA TYR A 683 -30.45 27.70 -2.95
C TYR A 683 -31.28 26.64 -2.22
N ASP A 684 -32.61 26.69 -2.39
CA ASP A 684 -33.50 25.59 -1.98
C ASP A 684 -33.43 24.47 -3.03
N HIS A 685 -33.12 23.25 -2.58
CA HIS A 685 -33.06 22.10 -3.45
C HIS A 685 -34.49 21.61 -3.76
N PRO A 686 -34.83 21.23 -5.01
CA PRO A 686 -36.18 20.77 -5.36
C PRO A 686 -36.69 19.55 -4.57
N GLY A 687 -35.79 18.80 -3.93
CA GLY A 687 -36.11 17.69 -3.03
C GLY A 687 -36.59 18.11 -1.63
N GLY A 688 -36.63 19.41 -1.30
CA GLY A 688 -37.15 19.95 -0.04
C GLY A 688 -36.08 20.49 0.92
N GLY A 689 -34.83 20.04 0.80
CA GLY A 689 -33.70 20.56 1.58
C GLY A 689 -33.13 21.87 1.03
N GLY A 690 -32.03 22.35 1.62
CA GLY A 690 -31.30 23.52 1.17
C GLY A 690 -29.80 23.30 1.07
N VAL A 691 -29.13 24.13 0.27
CA VAL A 691 -27.67 24.13 0.13
C VAL A 691 -27.14 25.53 0.36
N PHE A 692 -26.24 25.67 1.32
CA PHE A 692 -25.46 26.88 1.55
C PHE A 692 -23.99 26.57 1.32
N SER A 693 -23.35 27.37 0.47
CA SER A 693 -21.97 27.14 0.05
C SER A 693 -21.14 28.40 0.21
N THR A 694 -19.97 28.26 0.81
CA THR A 694 -19.03 29.38 1.01
C THR A 694 -17.96 29.42 -0.07
N GLY A 695 -17.55 28.25 -0.58
CA GLY A 695 -16.66 28.15 -1.73
C GLY A 695 -15.22 28.54 -1.45
N SER A 696 -14.72 28.36 -0.23
CA SER A 696 -13.36 28.79 0.15
C SER A 696 -12.74 27.88 1.20
N ILE A 697 -11.47 27.51 1.00
CA ILE A 697 -10.73 26.72 1.97
C ILE A 697 -10.52 27.48 3.28
N THR A 698 -10.27 28.79 3.25
CA THR A 698 -9.98 29.58 4.46
C THR A 698 -11.22 29.95 5.26
N PHE A 699 -12.42 29.60 4.79
CA PHE A 699 -13.67 29.97 5.46
C PHE A 699 -13.74 29.44 6.90
N GLY A 700 -13.36 28.18 7.13
CA GLY A 700 -13.40 27.57 8.46
C GLY A 700 -12.52 28.30 9.48
N GLY A 701 -11.34 28.75 9.08
CA GLY A 701 -10.45 29.54 9.93
C GLY A 701 -11.00 30.92 10.28
N SER A 702 -11.75 31.57 9.38
CA SER A 702 -12.47 32.82 9.67
C SER A 702 -13.72 32.59 10.51
N LEU A 703 -14.47 31.51 10.24
CA LEU A 703 -15.67 31.15 11.01
C LEU A 703 -15.34 30.97 12.50
N ALA A 704 -14.17 30.41 12.81
CA ALA A 704 -13.72 30.21 14.18
C ALA A 704 -13.52 31.50 14.99
N VAL A 705 -13.38 32.68 14.35
CA VAL A 705 -13.01 33.95 15.02
C VAL A 705 -13.89 35.15 14.64
N ASP A 706 -14.69 35.08 13.58
CA ASP A 706 -15.53 36.19 13.10
C ASP A 706 -16.99 36.01 13.56
N GLU A 707 -17.47 36.93 14.40
CA GLU A 707 -18.82 36.90 14.97
C GLU A 707 -19.93 37.04 13.92
N LYS A 708 -19.68 37.80 12.83
CA LYS A 708 -20.66 37.97 11.76
C LYS A 708 -20.83 36.68 10.99
N LEU A 709 -19.73 36.00 10.66
CA LEU A 709 -19.77 34.67 10.04
C LEU A 709 -20.44 33.65 10.96
N THR A 710 -20.14 33.69 12.26
CA THR A 710 -20.80 32.83 13.26
C THR A 710 -22.31 32.99 13.20
N ARG A 711 -22.83 34.22 13.24
CA ARG A 711 -24.29 34.47 13.17
C ARG A 711 -24.89 34.00 11.84
N ILE A 712 -24.21 34.23 10.72
CA ILE A 712 -24.64 33.79 9.39
C ILE A 712 -24.81 32.27 9.35
N VAL A 713 -23.79 31.51 9.79
CA VAL A 713 -23.82 30.04 9.73
C VAL A 713 -24.80 29.46 10.75
N ASP A 714 -24.90 30.04 11.96
CA ASP A 714 -25.90 29.67 12.97
C ASP A 714 -27.34 29.87 12.46
N ASN A 715 -27.62 30.98 11.76
CA ASN A 715 -28.92 31.18 11.11
C ASN A 715 -29.22 30.06 10.10
N VAL A 716 -28.25 29.68 9.26
CA VAL A 716 -28.40 28.59 8.29
C VAL A 716 -28.68 27.26 8.98
N LEU A 717 -27.87 26.89 9.98
CA LEU A 717 -28.04 25.64 10.71
C LEU A 717 -29.40 25.57 11.41
N ARG A 718 -29.84 26.64 12.07
CA ARG A 718 -31.18 26.68 12.69
C ARG A 718 -32.29 26.46 11.66
N ASN A 719 -32.19 27.04 10.48
CA ASN A 719 -33.17 26.80 9.43
C ASN A 719 -33.14 25.34 8.96
N PHE A 720 -31.96 24.80 8.67
CA PHE A 720 -31.80 23.43 8.18
C PHE A 720 -32.28 22.37 9.17
N LEU A 721 -32.04 22.56 10.47
CA LEU A 721 -32.43 21.61 11.50
C LEU A 721 -33.95 21.56 11.79
N THR A 722 -34.69 22.56 11.32
CA THR A 722 -36.16 22.63 11.44
C THR A 722 -36.91 22.06 10.24
N ARG A 723 -36.21 21.68 9.17
CA ARG A 723 -36.80 21.13 7.95
C ARG A 723 -37.04 19.62 8.04
#